data_AF-A0A963ERT1-F1
#
_entry.id   AF-A0A963ERT1-F1
#
_cell.length_a   1.000
_cell.length_b   1.000
_cell.length_c   1.000
_cell.angle_alpha   90.00
_cell.angle_beta   90.00
_cell.angle_gamma   90.00
#
_symmetry.space_group_name_H-M   'P 1'
#
loop_
_entity.id
_entity.type
_entity.pdbx_description
1 polymer ?
#
loop_
_entity_poly.entity_id
_entity_poly.type
_entity_poly.pdbx_seq_one_letter_code
_entity_poly.pdbx_strand_id
1 'polypeptide(L)'
;MPPAVQKSSSVSSERITRVMRMLPRDRFIEMSDPDLVLGHSIPPTNAVSEILHHAQIEARHKVLQVGTGAGYLAALLSKLAAQVVTMEINPALARAAQGRFNTLGLANLVLRQEDGNRGAPDLGPFDRILVSSPAIRDKSVLLEQLTPEGRIIALEQGGTSTYILARYDKTELGAVVRSELAMVDFSRDTGMTLLDMGMVDQVMLSEARRAASHKKQPIINVLREKLNLKDTILYQRLAEANGMRFAGADELLHQVQPHLMEGFSRSFLDSHRLIPLCVEDDSLLVATDDPDSSVADIYHMHSYEQVTKVLVTPNDFKRLWTTLEFSLQGEVKHGWGELDRKQEAAEPNDSDLLAPGNNRIEAHLITLCDALLLEAVSEGASDLHIEQYKHHTRIRLRVDGDLHDVTHYAPSPRETRGLVNVIKIRADMDIAEKRLPQGGRSQLTAGGVTYDLRVQIQPSLHGEAVVIRMLPQSGNLVAIEDLGMGPTVMRHYRRLLDNPSGLVLVVGPTGSGKSTTLYAGLSELAKDGRRKVLTIEDPIEYSMDNIQQTWTRPDIGFNFADGMRSFVRLDPDVILVGEIRDQETALEAIRASQTGHVVLSTLHSNDAVDALQRIYDLKVHPNSIASELMAVIAQKLAKRICPDCKTEAEPDPVILEELFPEGIPDSFRCYTGRGCE
;
A
#
# COMPACT_ATOMS: atom_id res chain seq x y z
N MET A 1 16.59 55.32 -2.77
CA MET A 1 15.48 54.66 -3.48
C MET A 1 16.01 53.34 -4.03
N PRO A 2 15.61 52.18 -3.48
CA PRO A 2 16.02 50.89 -4.05
C PRO A 2 15.17 50.59 -5.31
N PRO A 3 15.71 49.88 -6.31
CA PRO A 3 15.08 49.74 -7.62
C PRO A 3 13.93 48.73 -7.58
N ALA A 4 12.93 48.96 -8.44
CA ALA A 4 11.64 48.28 -8.53
C ALA A 4 11.67 46.81 -9.04
N VAL A 5 12.76 46.07 -8.84
CA VAL A 5 12.98 44.76 -9.49
C VAL A 5 12.30 43.58 -8.76
N GLN A 6 11.97 43.70 -7.47
CA GLN A 6 11.39 42.59 -6.69
C GLN A 6 9.87 42.41 -6.77
N LYS A 7 9.11 43.40 -7.28
CA LYS A 7 7.63 43.30 -7.39
C LYS A 7 7.13 42.62 -8.67
N SER A 8 7.91 42.62 -9.75
CA SER A 8 7.47 42.06 -11.03
C SER A 8 7.59 40.53 -11.10
N SER A 9 8.54 39.93 -10.37
CA SER A 9 8.75 38.48 -10.34
C SER A 9 7.70 37.73 -9.54
N SER A 10 7.14 38.32 -8.47
CA SER A 10 6.08 37.68 -7.66
C SER A 10 4.74 37.61 -8.41
N VAL A 11 4.42 38.66 -9.16
CA VAL A 11 3.17 38.77 -9.93
C VAL A 11 3.15 37.83 -11.14
N SER A 12 4.29 37.62 -11.81
CA SER A 12 4.36 36.67 -12.94
C SER A 12 4.19 35.22 -12.47
N SER A 13 4.79 34.85 -11.33
CA SER A 13 4.67 33.50 -10.74
C SER A 13 3.25 33.19 -10.25
N GLU A 14 2.55 34.16 -9.64
CA GLU A 14 1.13 34.00 -9.28
C GLU A 14 0.24 33.79 -10.51
N ARG A 15 0.49 34.54 -11.59
CA ARG A 15 -0.27 34.42 -12.84
C ARG A 15 -0.07 33.06 -13.50
N ILE A 16 1.17 32.55 -13.54
CA ILE A 16 1.48 31.21 -14.07
C ILE A 16 0.78 30.13 -13.24
N THR A 17 0.90 30.19 -11.91
CA THR A 17 0.28 29.23 -10.99
C THR A 17 -1.25 29.20 -11.15
N ARG A 18 -1.87 30.38 -11.30
CA ARG A 18 -3.31 30.48 -11.53
C ARG A 18 -3.74 29.79 -12.83
N VAL A 19 -3.02 30.01 -13.93
CA VAL A 19 -3.35 29.39 -15.23
C VAL A 19 -3.16 27.87 -15.19
N MET A 20 -2.10 27.37 -14.56
CA MET A 20 -1.86 25.93 -14.41
C MET A 20 -2.92 25.24 -13.54
N ARG A 21 -3.55 25.95 -12.60
CA ARG A 21 -4.71 25.43 -11.85
C ARG A 21 -5.99 25.39 -12.69
N MET A 22 -6.18 26.36 -13.60
CA MET A 22 -7.36 26.42 -14.46
C MET A 22 -7.35 25.37 -15.56
N LEU A 23 -6.17 25.00 -16.05
CA LEU A 23 -5.94 23.96 -17.04
C LEU A 23 -5.09 22.88 -16.39
N PRO A 24 -5.70 21.93 -15.66
CA PRO A 24 -4.94 20.86 -15.03
C PRO A 24 -4.34 19.93 -16.10
N ARG A 25 -3.17 19.37 -15.79
CA ARG A 25 -2.33 18.62 -16.73
C ARG A 25 -2.95 17.29 -17.16
N ASP A 26 -3.73 16.67 -16.28
CA ASP A 26 -4.47 15.41 -16.49
C ASP A 26 -5.37 15.45 -17.73
N ARG A 27 -5.96 16.60 -18.05
CA ARG A 27 -6.79 16.80 -19.27
C ARG A 27 -6.04 16.64 -20.58
N PHE A 28 -4.72 16.58 -20.54
CA PHE A 28 -3.85 16.45 -21.71
C PHE A 28 -3.13 15.10 -21.76
N ILE A 29 -3.35 14.22 -20.78
CA ILE A 29 -2.77 12.86 -20.74
C ILE A 29 -3.70 11.93 -21.53
N GLU A 30 -3.18 11.33 -22.60
CA GLU A 30 -3.96 10.54 -23.55
C GLU A 30 -3.93 9.05 -23.14
N MET A 31 -5.04 8.51 -22.66
CA MET A 31 -5.14 7.13 -22.12
C MET A 31 -5.52 6.05 -23.15
N SER A 32 -5.45 6.33 -24.46
CA SER A 32 -6.13 5.49 -25.47
C SER A 32 -5.29 4.99 -26.65
N ASP A 33 -4.03 5.39 -26.79
CA ASP A 33 -3.19 4.92 -27.90
C ASP A 33 -1.75 4.59 -27.45
N PRO A 34 -1.42 3.32 -27.18
CA PRO A 34 -0.11 2.88 -26.68
C PRO A 34 1.08 3.29 -27.56
N ASP A 35 0.89 3.44 -28.88
CA ASP A 35 1.95 3.83 -29.81
C ASP A 35 2.25 5.34 -29.76
N LEU A 36 1.35 6.14 -29.17
CA LEU A 36 1.53 7.55 -28.82
C LEU A 36 1.96 7.75 -27.36
N VAL A 37 1.95 6.68 -26.55
CA VAL A 37 2.31 6.64 -25.13
C VAL A 37 3.82 6.44 -24.99
N LEU A 38 4.56 7.48 -25.35
CA LEU A 38 5.79 7.79 -24.64
C LEU A 38 5.57 9.21 -24.12
N GLY A 39 5.32 9.34 -22.82
CA GLY A 39 5.02 10.60 -22.12
C GLY A 39 6.13 11.68 -22.17
N HIS A 40 6.98 11.66 -23.18
CA HIS A 40 7.91 12.71 -23.57
C HIS A 40 7.21 13.95 -24.17
N SER A 41 5.92 13.87 -24.52
CA SER A 41 5.18 14.94 -25.21
C SER A 41 4.57 16.00 -24.29
N ILE A 42 4.68 15.85 -22.95
CA ILE A 42 4.26 16.86 -21.96
C ILE A 42 5.38 17.07 -20.93
N PRO A 43 6.04 18.24 -20.91
CA PRO A 43 7.05 18.55 -19.91
C PRO A 43 6.49 18.46 -18.47
N PRO A 44 7.30 18.04 -17.48
CA PRO A 44 6.85 17.97 -16.09
C PRO A 44 6.50 19.38 -15.56
N THR A 45 5.68 19.43 -14.50
CA THR A 45 5.08 20.68 -13.98
C THR A 45 6.13 21.74 -13.62
N ASN A 46 7.27 21.32 -13.04
CA ASN A 46 8.41 22.18 -12.76
C ASN A 46 9.04 22.75 -14.04
N ALA A 47 9.28 21.92 -15.06
CA ALA A 47 9.81 22.35 -16.35
C ALA A 47 8.89 23.37 -17.03
N VAL A 48 7.58 23.12 -17.04
CA VAL A 48 6.58 24.07 -17.57
C VAL A 48 6.63 25.40 -16.83
N SER A 49 6.72 25.37 -15.50
CA SER A 49 6.81 26.57 -14.67
C SER A 49 8.07 27.39 -15.01
N GLU A 50 9.24 26.75 -15.12
CA GLU A 50 10.50 27.40 -15.49
C GLU A 50 10.46 28.00 -16.90
N ILE A 51 9.95 27.25 -17.88
CA ILE A 51 9.78 27.71 -19.26
C ILE A 51 8.92 28.99 -19.29
N LEU A 52 7.76 28.97 -18.64
CA LEU A 52 6.83 30.10 -18.63
C LEU A 52 7.37 31.30 -17.83
N HIS A 53 8.07 31.04 -16.71
CA HIS A 53 8.69 32.07 -15.88
C HIS A 53 9.72 32.86 -16.69
N HIS A 54 10.61 32.17 -17.40
CA HIS A 54 11.66 32.80 -18.20
C HIS A 54 11.17 33.39 -19.53
N ALA A 55 10.07 32.85 -20.09
CA ALA A 55 9.44 33.39 -21.28
C ALA A 55 8.87 34.81 -21.06
N GLN A 56 8.51 35.17 -19.82
CA GLN A 56 7.99 36.51 -19.48
C GLN A 56 6.89 36.97 -20.45
N ILE A 57 5.83 36.16 -20.54
CA ILE A 57 4.73 36.37 -21.49
C ILE A 57 3.73 37.38 -20.91
N GLU A 58 3.42 38.40 -21.70
CA GLU A 58 2.44 39.43 -21.37
C GLU A 58 1.16 39.25 -22.19
N ALA A 59 0.04 39.76 -21.67
CA ALA A 59 -1.27 39.57 -22.30
C ALA A 59 -1.37 40.14 -23.73
N ARG A 60 -0.50 41.08 -24.11
CA ARG A 60 -0.43 41.66 -25.46
C ARG A 60 0.38 40.83 -26.46
N HIS A 61 1.19 39.88 -25.98
CA HIS A 61 2.18 39.21 -26.84
C HIS A 61 1.52 38.26 -27.85
N LYS A 62 2.13 38.18 -29.02
CA LYS A 62 1.97 37.13 -30.01
C LYS A 62 3.08 36.11 -29.83
N VAL A 63 2.71 34.86 -29.61
CA VAL A 63 3.64 33.79 -29.22
C VAL A 63 3.65 32.67 -30.27
N LEU A 64 4.83 32.24 -30.67
CA LEU A 64 5.03 31.01 -31.44
C LEU A 64 5.50 29.90 -30.49
N GLN A 65 4.92 28.71 -30.57
CA GLN A 65 5.44 27.50 -29.96
C GLN A 65 5.82 26.51 -31.06
N VAL A 66 7.03 25.96 -30.96
CA VAL A 66 7.53 24.93 -31.87
C VAL A 66 7.69 23.61 -31.12
N GLY A 67 6.93 22.59 -31.55
CA GLY A 67 6.73 21.33 -30.83
C GLY A 67 5.49 21.41 -29.94
N THR A 68 4.33 21.06 -30.50
CA THR A 68 3.05 21.14 -29.77
C THR A 68 2.92 19.99 -28.78
N GLY A 69 3.40 18.80 -29.14
CA GLY A 69 3.25 17.59 -28.35
C GLY A 69 1.77 17.31 -28.06
N ALA A 70 1.44 17.02 -26.80
CA ALA A 70 0.03 16.81 -26.43
C ALA A 70 -0.80 18.11 -26.35
N GLY A 71 -0.17 19.28 -26.47
CA GLY A 71 -0.84 20.58 -26.51
C GLY A 71 -0.95 21.31 -25.17
N TYR A 72 -0.45 20.74 -24.06
CA TYR A 72 -0.57 21.35 -22.73
C TYR A 72 0.06 22.75 -22.65
N LEU A 73 1.31 22.89 -23.08
CA LEU A 73 2.00 24.18 -23.06
C LEU A 73 1.28 25.22 -23.94
N ALA A 74 0.83 24.82 -25.14
CA ALA A 74 0.12 25.70 -26.06
C ALA A 74 -1.19 26.22 -25.43
N ALA A 75 -1.90 25.35 -24.72
CA ALA A 75 -3.10 25.73 -24.00
C ALA A 75 -2.82 26.72 -22.86
N LEU A 76 -1.74 26.54 -22.09
CA LEU A 76 -1.33 27.52 -21.07
C LEU A 76 -0.96 28.87 -21.71
N LEU A 77 -0.22 28.85 -22.83
CA LEU A 77 0.14 30.05 -23.58
C LEU A 77 -1.11 30.82 -24.04
N SER A 78 -2.17 30.11 -24.48
CA SER A 78 -3.41 30.75 -24.94
C SER A 78 -4.11 31.58 -23.85
N LYS A 79 -3.89 31.24 -22.57
CA LYS A 79 -4.41 31.99 -21.42
C LYS A 79 -3.47 33.11 -20.98
N LEU A 80 -2.22 33.11 -21.46
CA LEU A 80 -1.19 34.09 -21.09
C LEU A 80 -0.95 35.15 -22.18
N ALA A 81 -1.24 34.85 -23.44
CA ALA A 81 -0.92 35.68 -24.61
C ALA A 81 -2.17 36.14 -25.36
N ALA A 82 -2.04 37.18 -26.20
CA ALA A 82 -3.11 37.66 -27.06
C ALA A 82 -3.39 36.66 -28.18
N GLN A 83 -2.33 36.12 -28.79
CA GLN A 83 -2.41 35.16 -29.89
C GLN A 83 -1.29 34.14 -29.76
N VAL A 84 -1.62 32.86 -30.00
CA VAL A 84 -0.67 31.75 -29.97
C VAL A 84 -0.70 31.03 -31.30
N VAL A 85 0.47 30.80 -31.88
CA VAL A 85 0.67 29.91 -33.02
C VAL A 85 1.48 28.73 -32.50
N THR A 86 1.04 27.50 -32.73
CA THR A 86 1.77 26.29 -32.32
C THR A 86 2.02 25.39 -33.52
N MET A 87 3.20 24.78 -33.61
CA MET A 87 3.60 23.94 -34.73
C MET A 87 3.84 22.50 -34.30
N GLU A 88 3.34 21.53 -35.07
CA GLU A 88 3.55 20.10 -34.83
C GLU A 88 3.83 19.38 -36.15
N ILE A 89 4.90 18.59 -36.19
CA ILE A 89 5.27 17.85 -37.40
C ILE A 89 4.52 16.51 -37.48
N ASN A 90 4.19 15.92 -36.32
CA ASN A 90 3.49 14.63 -36.28
C ASN A 90 1.97 14.81 -36.53
N PRO A 91 1.41 14.23 -37.61
CA PRO A 91 -0.01 14.39 -37.96
C PRO A 91 -0.99 13.81 -36.92
N ALA A 92 -0.59 12.79 -36.16
CA ALA A 92 -1.44 12.19 -35.12
C ALA A 92 -1.52 13.12 -33.91
N LEU A 93 -0.39 13.60 -33.41
CA LEU A 93 -0.33 14.56 -32.29
C LEU A 93 -1.01 15.88 -32.64
N ALA A 94 -0.81 16.37 -33.87
CA ALA A 94 -1.48 17.58 -34.37
C ALA A 94 -3.01 17.46 -34.31
N ARG A 95 -3.57 16.34 -34.79
CA ARG A 95 -5.03 16.09 -34.75
C ARG A 95 -5.55 15.96 -33.33
N ALA A 96 -4.85 15.23 -32.47
CA ALA A 96 -5.20 15.06 -31.06
C ALA A 96 -5.22 16.40 -30.31
N ALA A 97 -4.16 17.20 -30.46
CA ALA A 97 -4.05 18.51 -29.85
C ALA A 97 -5.14 19.46 -30.36
N GLN A 98 -5.41 19.48 -31.67
CA GLN A 98 -6.47 20.31 -32.26
C GLN A 98 -7.85 19.95 -31.70
N GLY A 99 -8.15 18.66 -31.52
CA GLY A 99 -9.38 18.20 -30.86
C GLY A 99 -9.52 18.76 -29.45
N ARG A 100 -8.46 18.68 -28.64
CA ARG A 100 -8.43 19.25 -27.27
C ARG A 100 -8.63 20.77 -27.27
N PHE A 101 -7.98 21.50 -28.19
CA PHE A 101 -8.12 22.95 -28.26
C PHE A 101 -9.53 23.40 -28.60
N ASN A 102 -10.22 22.66 -29.47
CA ASN A 102 -11.62 22.91 -29.81
C ASN A 102 -12.53 22.69 -28.60
N THR A 103 -12.35 21.57 -27.89
CA THR A 103 -13.12 21.25 -26.66
C THR A 103 -12.92 22.29 -25.56
N LEU A 104 -11.70 22.83 -25.44
CA LEU A 104 -11.36 23.87 -24.45
C LEU A 104 -11.71 25.30 -24.90
N GLY A 105 -12.23 25.49 -26.12
CA GLY A 105 -12.64 26.79 -26.65
C GLY A 105 -11.48 27.80 -26.78
N LEU A 106 -10.29 27.35 -27.19
CA LEU A 106 -9.08 28.19 -27.27
C LEU A 106 -9.01 28.97 -28.59
N ALA A 107 -9.89 29.96 -28.76
CA ALA A 107 -10.08 30.67 -30.04
C ALA A 107 -8.88 31.51 -30.51
N ASN A 108 -7.96 31.88 -29.62
CA ASN A 108 -6.77 32.66 -29.94
C ASN A 108 -5.52 31.80 -30.24
N LEU A 109 -5.70 30.48 -30.38
CA LEU A 109 -4.65 29.51 -30.66
C LEU A 109 -4.83 28.92 -32.07
N VAL A 110 -3.76 28.97 -32.87
CA VAL A 110 -3.70 28.38 -34.21
C VAL A 110 -2.65 27.28 -34.25
N LEU A 111 -3.04 26.06 -34.61
CA LEU A 111 -2.11 24.94 -34.82
C LEU A 111 -1.74 24.81 -36.31
N ARG A 112 -0.45 24.64 -36.60
CA ARG A 112 0.10 24.35 -37.94
C ARG A 112 0.73 22.97 -37.95
N GLN A 113 0.28 22.11 -38.85
CA GLN A 113 0.88 20.79 -39.07
C GLN A 113 2.04 20.91 -40.07
N GLU A 114 3.18 21.45 -39.64
CA GLU A 114 4.32 21.80 -40.49
C GLU A 114 5.66 21.60 -39.75
N ASP A 115 6.77 21.59 -40.48
CA ASP A 115 8.12 21.54 -39.89
C ASP A 115 8.45 22.83 -39.15
N GLY A 116 8.65 22.69 -37.84
CA GLY A 116 8.99 23.76 -36.92
C GLY A 116 10.29 24.51 -37.21
N ASN A 117 11.24 23.92 -37.94
CA ASN A 117 12.50 24.58 -38.31
C ASN A 117 12.28 25.85 -39.15
N ARG A 118 11.15 25.93 -39.86
CA ARG A 118 10.81 27.06 -40.73
C ARG A 118 10.12 28.21 -40.00
N GLY A 119 9.64 27.97 -38.77
CA GLY A 119 8.73 28.88 -38.08
C GLY A 119 7.46 29.17 -38.89
N ALA A 120 6.82 30.30 -38.63
CA ALA A 120 5.59 30.72 -39.30
C ALA A 120 5.73 32.18 -39.78
N PRO A 121 6.54 32.45 -40.82
CA PRO A 121 6.89 33.80 -41.25
C PRO A 121 5.68 34.60 -41.77
N ASP A 122 4.66 33.92 -42.31
CA ASP A 122 3.38 34.51 -42.73
C ASP A 122 2.54 35.01 -41.54
N LEU A 123 2.78 34.46 -40.35
CA LEU A 123 2.12 34.83 -39.11
C LEU A 123 3.04 35.64 -38.18
N GLY A 124 4.30 35.89 -38.54
CA GLY A 124 5.21 36.73 -37.77
C GLY A 124 4.95 38.24 -37.94
N PRO A 125 5.72 39.11 -37.26
CA PRO A 125 6.73 38.77 -36.25
C PRO A 125 6.12 38.37 -34.89
N PHE A 126 6.91 37.70 -34.04
CA PHE A 126 6.51 37.19 -32.73
C PHE A 126 7.27 37.88 -31.59
N ASP A 127 6.57 38.18 -30.49
CA ASP A 127 7.17 38.73 -29.27
C ASP A 127 7.93 37.66 -28.48
N ARG A 128 7.41 36.43 -28.48
CA ARG A 128 8.03 35.27 -27.82
C ARG A 128 7.96 34.07 -28.75
N ILE A 129 9.05 33.29 -28.79
CA ILE A 129 9.09 32.01 -29.46
C ILE A 129 9.56 30.96 -28.45
N LEU A 130 8.77 29.90 -28.24
CA LEU A 130 9.10 28.79 -27.36
C LEU A 130 9.45 27.58 -28.22
N VAL A 131 10.68 27.11 -28.13
CA VAL A 131 11.15 25.90 -28.83
C VAL A 131 11.18 24.76 -27.83
N SER A 132 10.12 23.95 -27.85
CA SER A 132 9.97 22.81 -26.94
C SER A 132 10.59 21.52 -27.49
N SER A 133 10.95 21.50 -28.79
CA SER A 133 11.62 20.37 -29.42
C SER A 133 13.15 20.56 -29.42
N PRO A 134 13.91 19.69 -28.73
CA PRO A 134 15.37 19.74 -28.71
C PRO A 134 16.00 19.36 -30.06
N ALA A 135 15.21 18.82 -31.00
CA ALA A 135 15.66 18.51 -32.36
C ALA A 135 16.03 19.77 -33.18
N ILE A 136 15.49 20.94 -32.79
CA ILE A 136 15.75 22.22 -33.47
C ILE A 136 17.03 22.84 -32.89
N ARG A 137 18.15 22.47 -33.52
CA ARG A 137 19.48 22.95 -33.12
C ARG A 137 19.74 24.36 -33.63
N ASP A 138 19.53 24.59 -34.92
CA ASP A 138 19.65 25.91 -35.52
C ASP A 138 18.36 26.72 -35.32
N LYS A 139 18.52 27.94 -34.81
CA LYS A 139 17.44 28.87 -34.46
C LYS A 139 17.50 30.14 -35.31
N SER A 140 18.41 30.22 -36.29
CA SER A 140 18.61 31.35 -37.18
C SER A 140 17.30 31.84 -37.81
N VAL A 141 16.54 30.93 -38.43
CA VAL A 141 15.25 31.21 -39.07
C VAL A 141 14.18 31.71 -38.09
N LEU A 142 14.19 31.21 -36.85
CA LEU A 142 13.26 31.65 -35.81
C LEU A 142 13.63 33.04 -35.26
N LEU A 143 14.92 33.34 -35.15
CA LEU A 143 15.44 34.64 -34.70
C LEU A 143 15.09 35.78 -35.67
N GLU A 144 14.99 35.48 -36.96
CA GLU A 144 14.54 36.45 -37.98
C GLU A 144 13.05 36.81 -37.82
N GLN A 145 12.25 35.93 -37.22
CA GLN A 145 10.82 36.12 -37.00
C GLN A 145 10.49 36.80 -35.67
N LEU A 146 11.49 37.16 -34.86
CA LEU A 146 11.31 37.92 -33.63
C LEU A 146 11.12 39.41 -33.88
N THR A 147 10.26 40.03 -33.09
CA THR A 147 10.22 41.49 -32.92
C THR A 147 11.57 42.03 -32.39
N PRO A 148 11.85 43.34 -32.48
CA PRO A 148 13.09 43.93 -31.95
C PRO A 148 13.37 43.62 -30.47
N GLU A 149 12.31 43.56 -29.63
CA GLU A 149 12.38 43.17 -28.20
C GLU A 149 11.97 41.69 -27.97
N GLY A 150 12.02 40.90 -29.04
CA GLY A 150 11.59 39.51 -29.03
C GLY A 150 12.59 38.59 -28.33
N ARG A 151 12.08 37.49 -27.78
CA ARG A 151 12.89 36.48 -27.09
C ARG A 151 12.53 35.06 -27.53
N ILE A 152 13.55 34.21 -27.70
CA ILE A 152 13.37 32.76 -27.74
C ILE A 152 13.68 32.13 -26.39
N ILE A 153 12.83 31.21 -25.96
CA ILE A 153 13.13 30.23 -24.90
C ILE A 153 13.19 28.85 -25.57
N ALA A 154 14.31 28.15 -25.45
CA ALA A 154 14.53 26.87 -26.09
C ALA A 154 14.96 25.80 -25.08
N LEU A 155 14.40 24.59 -25.23
CA LEU A 155 14.95 23.39 -24.62
C LEU A 155 16.05 22.86 -25.53
N GLU A 156 17.27 22.79 -25.01
CA GLU A 156 18.42 22.24 -25.70
C GLU A 156 18.86 20.96 -25.03
N GLN A 157 19.25 19.96 -25.82
CA GLN A 157 19.79 18.72 -25.26
C GLN A 157 21.22 18.97 -24.76
N GLY A 158 21.45 18.72 -23.46
CA GLY A 158 22.76 18.70 -22.85
C GLY A 158 23.47 17.35 -23.05
N GLY A 159 24.38 16.99 -22.14
CA GLY A 159 24.97 15.65 -22.08
C GLY A 159 23.95 14.56 -21.70
N THR A 160 24.41 13.40 -21.21
CA THR A 160 23.60 12.22 -20.86
C THR A 160 22.28 12.58 -20.16
N SER A 161 21.18 12.55 -20.93
CA SER A 161 19.77 12.67 -20.50
C SER A 161 19.32 14.01 -19.87
N THR A 162 20.16 15.04 -19.83
CA THR A 162 19.83 16.34 -19.23
C THR A 162 19.48 17.39 -20.29
N TYR A 163 18.48 18.22 -20.04
CA TYR A 163 18.10 19.31 -20.93
C TYR A 163 18.47 20.65 -20.30
N ILE A 164 18.85 21.62 -21.13
CA ILE A 164 19.20 22.97 -20.72
C ILE A 164 18.14 23.92 -21.27
N LEU A 165 17.58 24.75 -20.39
CA LEU A 165 16.73 25.86 -20.79
C LEU A 165 17.63 27.03 -21.21
N ALA A 166 17.64 27.35 -22.50
CA ALA A 166 18.42 28.44 -23.07
C ALA A 166 17.51 29.61 -23.47
N ARG A 167 18.01 30.83 -23.29
CA ARG A 167 17.36 32.07 -23.70
C ARG A 167 18.16 32.74 -24.79
N TYR A 168 17.48 33.24 -25.81
CA TYR A 168 18.06 34.08 -26.85
C TYR A 168 17.34 35.42 -26.86
N ASP A 169 18.07 36.47 -26.54
CA ASP A 169 17.58 37.85 -26.60
C ASP A 169 18.17 38.55 -27.83
N LYS A 170 17.33 39.26 -28.58
CA LYS A 170 17.76 40.15 -29.66
C LYS A 170 18.07 41.52 -29.05
N THR A 171 19.30 41.98 -29.20
CA THR A 171 19.72 43.31 -28.73
C THR A 171 19.24 44.41 -29.67
N GLU A 172 19.22 45.67 -29.21
CA GLU A 172 18.83 46.84 -30.04
C GLU A 172 19.65 46.99 -31.33
N LEU A 173 20.87 46.44 -31.36
CA LEU A 173 21.77 46.41 -32.52
C LEU A 173 21.60 45.17 -33.41
N GLY A 174 20.60 44.32 -33.14
CA GLY A 174 20.30 43.11 -33.91
C GLY A 174 21.17 41.90 -33.59
N ALA A 175 22.16 42.03 -32.69
CA ALA A 175 22.98 40.90 -32.23
C ALA A 175 22.17 40.00 -31.28
N VAL A 176 22.39 38.69 -31.35
CA VAL A 176 21.70 37.69 -30.55
C VAL A 176 22.58 37.21 -29.41
N VAL A 177 22.08 37.29 -28.17
CA VAL A 177 22.79 36.82 -26.98
C VAL A 177 22.13 35.54 -26.48
N ARG A 178 22.89 34.43 -26.44
CA ARG A 178 22.47 33.18 -25.79
C ARG A 178 22.85 33.21 -24.31
N SER A 179 21.92 32.85 -23.43
CA SER A 179 22.15 32.66 -22.00
C SER A 179 21.57 31.32 -21.55
N GLU A 180 22.33 30.54 -20.78
CA GLU A 180 21.82 29.34 -20.12
C GLU A 180 21.12 29.74 -18.83
N LEU A 181 19.90 29.24 -18.63
CA LEU A 181 19.05 29.66 -17.51
C LEU A 181 19.01 28.60 -16.41
N ALA A 182 18.66 27.37 -16.77
CA ALA A 182 18.43 26.29 -15.83
C ALA A 182 18.67 24.93 -16.50
N MET A 183 19.08 23.95 -15.70
CA MET A 183 18.98 22.54 -16.09
C MET A 183 17.56 22.06 -15.81
N VAL A 184 16.97 21.37 -16.80
CA VAL A 184 15.63 20.80 -16.73
C VAL A 184 15.79 19.28 -16.77
N ASP A 185 15.45 18.66 -15.65
CA ASP A 185 15.41 17.20 -15.54
C ASP A 185 14.03 16.70 -16.01
N PHE A 186 14.05 15.82 -17.01
CA PHE A 186 12.87 15.14 -17.54
C PHE A 186 12.77 13.70 -17.03
N SER A 187 13.63 13.28 -16.10
CA SER A 187 13.52 11.99 -15.43
C SER A 187 12.15 11.89 -14.75
N ARG A 188 11.43 10.82 -15.07
CA ARG A 188 10.15 10.50 -14.44
C ARG A 188 10.47 9.62 -13.25
N ASP A 189 10.41 10.19 -12.05
CA ASP A 189 10.44 9.39 -10.83
C ASP A 189 9.09 8.69 -10.62
N THR A 190 9.07 7.64 -9.80
CA THR A 190 7.85 6.89 -9.45
C THR A 190 6.71 7.82 -9.02
N GLY A 191 7.04 8.89 -8.30
CA GLY A 191 6.07 9.88 -7.85
C GLY A 191 5.36 10.60 -8.99
N MET A 192 6.10 11.01 -10.01
CA MET A 192 5.56 11.67 -11.20
C MET A 192 4.76 10.71 -12.07
N THR A 193 5.19 9.44 -12.16
CA THR A 193 4.45 8.39 -12.88
C THR A 193 3.09 8.11 -12.24
N LEU A 194 3.02 8.04 -10.91
CA LEU A 194 1.74 7.88 -10.19
C LEU A 194 0.82 9.10 -10.32
N LEU A 195 1.40 10.30 -10.38
CA LEU A 195 0.66 11.54 -10.61
C LEU A 195 0.06 11.58 -12.02
N ASP A 196 0.84 11.18 -13.03
CA ASP A 196 0.40 11.11 -14.42
C ASP A 196 -0.71 10.04 -14.61
N MET A 197 -0.68 8.94 -13.85
CA MET A 197 -1.75 7.93 -13.84
C MET A 197 -3.01 8.35 -13.04
N GLY A 198 -2.99 9.52 -12.39
CA GLY A 198 -4.09 10.00 -11.55
C GLY A 198 -4.28 9.20 -10.25
N MET A 199 -3.27 8.41 -9.85
CA MET A 199 -3.32 7.64 -8.60
C MET A 199 -3.01 8.50 -7.37
N VAL A 200 -2.19 9.54 -7.54
CA VAL A 200 -1.85 10.51 -6.49
C VAL A 200 -2.11 11.92 -7.00
N ASP A 201 -2.40 12.86 -6.10
CA ASP A 201 -2.45 14.28 -6.42
C ASP A 201 -1.14 15.00 -6.05
N GLN A 202 -1.03 16.27 -6.46
CA GLN A 202 0.16 17.10 -6.21
C GLN A 202 0.42 17.31 -4.71
N VAL A 203 -0.63 17.35 -3.88
CA VAL A 203 -0.52 17.59 -2.44
C VAL A 203 0.05 16.34 -1.77
N MET A 204 -0.56 15.19 -2.03
CA MET A 204 -0.13 13.87 -1.56
C MET A 204 1.32 13.57 -1.98
N LEU A 205 1.68 13.85 -3.24
CA LEU A 205 3.05 13.65 -3.71
C LEU A 205 4.06 14.54 -2.96
N SER A 206 3.70 15.79 -2.69
CA SER A 206 4.57 16.72 -1.95
C SER A 206 4.79 16.30 -0.49
N GLU A 207 3.74 15.79 0.17
CA GLU A 207 3.81 15.23 1.52
C GLU A 207 4.64 13.96 1.54
N ALA A 208 4.43 13.07 0.55
CA ALA A 208 5.15 11.83 0.44
C ALA A 208 6.65 12.05 0.25
N ARG A 209 7.05 13.03 -0.57
CA ARG A 209 8.46 13.44 -0.74
C ARG A 209 9.09 13.92 0.57
N ARG A 210 8.37 14.74 1.34
CA ARG A 210 8.85 15.21 2.66
C ARG A 210 9.03 14.04 3.64
N ALA A 211 8.04 13.15 3.70
CA ALA A 211 8.09 11.98 4.58
C ALA A 211 9.20 11.00 4.18
N ALA A 212 9.36 10.72 2.88
CA ALA A 212 10.41 9.87 2.33
C ALA A 212 11.81 10.40 2.68
N SER A 213 12.03 11.70 2.51
CA SER A 213 13.29 12.36 2.87
C SER A 213 13.58 12.27 4.39
N HIS A 214 12.58 12.50 5.23
CA HIS A 214 12.74 12.42 6.69
C HIS A 214 13.01 10.99 7.17
N LYS A 215 12.31 10.00 6.58
CA LYS A 215 12.45 8.57 6.92
C LYS A 215 13.64 7.89 6.22
N LYS A 216 14.33 8.57 5.28
CA LYS A 216 15.38 8.00 4.42
C LYS A 216 14.95 6.70 3.74
N GLN A 217 13.74 6.69 3.17
CA GLN A 217 13.20 5.53 2.46
C GLN A 217 12.73 5.92 1.05
N PRO A 218 12.63 4.95 0.11
CA PRO A 218 12.08 5.20 -1.21
C PRO A 218 10.68 5.83 -1.16
N ILE A 219 10.39 6.75 -2.09
CA ILE A 219 9.10 7.46 -2.15
C ILE A 219 7.93 6.49 -2.35
N ILE A 220 8.13 5.42 -3.12
CA ILE A 220 7.15 4.39 -3.40
C ILE A 220 6.62 3.74 -2.11
N ASN A 221 7.46 3.56 -1.09
CA ASN A 221 7.04 2.97 0.19
C ASN A 221 6.06 3.88 0.95
N VAL A 222 6.29 5.19 0.94
CA VAL A 222 5.35 6.15 1.54
C VAL A 222 4.03 6.19 0.78
N LEU A 223 4.10 6.14 -0.55
CA LEU A 223 2.91 6.20 -1.40
C LEU A 223 2.06 4.92 -1.29
N ARG A 224 2.69 3.74 -1.17
CA ARG A 224 2.02 2.46 -0.89
C ARG A 224 1.16 2.52 0.37
N GLU A 225 1.74 2.99 1.48
CA GLU A 225 1.03 3.14 2.76
C GLU A 225 -0.23 4.03 2.63
N LYS A 226 -0.20 5.04 1.75
CA LYS A 226 -1.30 5.99 1.56
C LYS A 226 -2.36 5.55 0.55
N LEU A 227 -1.99 4.77 -0.47
CA LEU A 227 -2.87 4.46 -1.61
C LEU A 227 -3.90 3.36 -1.34
N ASN A 228 -3.71 2.55 -0.28
CA ASN A 228 -4.61 1.43 0.08
C ASN A 228 -4.94 0.50 -1.11
N LEU A 229 -3.96 0.27 -1.99
CA LEU A 229 -4.05 -0.64 -3.13
C LEU A 229 -3.25 -1.91 -2.85
N LYS A 230 -3.64 -3.03 -3.48
CA LYS A 230 -2.81 -4.24 -3.47
C LYS A 230 -1.48 -3.97 -4.18
N ASP A 231 -0.37 -4.38 -3.56
CA ASP A 231 0.98 -4.18 -4.11
C ASP A 231 1.11 -4.73 -5.53
N THR A 232 0.55 -5.91 -5.81
CA THR A 232 0.59 -6.52 -7.15
C THR A 232 0.02 -5.58 -8.22
N ILE A 233 -1.12 -4.93 -7.96
CA ILE A 233 -1.76 -4.03 -8.92
C ILE A 233 -0.92 -2.76 -9.09
N LEU A 234 -0.43 -2.18 -7.99
CA LEU A 234 0.39 -0.97 -8.04
C LEU A 234 1.68 -1.20 -8.82
N TYR A 235 2.39 -2.28 -8.52
CA TYR A 235 3.67 -2.61 -9.15
C TYR A 235 3.52 -3.03 -10.61
N GLN A 236 2.45 -3.75 -10.95
CA GLN A 236 2.15 -4.06 -12.35
C GLN A 236 1.92 -2.78 -13.17
N ARG A 237 1.12 -1.84 -12.65
CA ARG A 237 0.85 -0.55 -13.30
C ARG A 237 2.10 0.31 -13.44
N LEU A 238 2.95 0.32 -12.43
CA LEU A 238 4.25 1.01 -12.46
C LEU A 238 5.20 0.38 -13.49
N ALA A 239 5.23 -0.95 -13.60
CA ALA A 239 6.03 -1.62 -14.60
C ALA A 239 5.58 -1.25 -16.01
N GLU A 240 4.27 -1.32 -16.29
CA GLU A 240 3.67 -0.91 -17.57
C GLU A 240 4.03 0.54 -17.93
N ALA A 241 3.86 1.48 -16.99
CA ALA A 241 4.12 2.90 -17.23
C ALA A 241 5.61 3.25 -17.42
N ASN A 242 6.52 2.43 -16.89
CA ASN A 242 7.98 2.61 -17.04
C ASN A 242 8.59 1.71 -18.12
N GLY A 243 7.79 0.93 -18.86
CA GLY A 243 8.30 -0.01 -19.86
C GLY A 243 9.16 -1.14 -19.28
N MET A 244 8.90 -1.53 -18.02
CA MET A 244 9.61 -2.61 -17.32
C MET A 244 8.78 -3.90 -17.35
N ARG A 245 9.46 -5.05 -17.26
CA ARG A 245 8.79 -6.33 -17.01
C ARG A 245 8.38 -6.42 -15.54
N PHE A 246 7.14 -6.82 -15.25
CA PHE A 246 6.68 -7.23 -13.93
C PHE A 246 6.70 -8.76 -13.84
N ALA A 247 7.21 -9.32 -12.74
CA ALA A 247 7.22 -10.76 -12.48
C ALA A 247 7.11 -11.06 -10.99
N GLY A 248 6.57 -12.24 -10.63
CA GLY A 248 6.55 -12.75 -9.27
C GLY A 248 7.84 -13.48 -8.90
N ALA A 249 8.06 -13.76 -7.61
CA ALA A 249 9.26 -14.48 -7.17
C ALA A 249 9.36 -15.88 -7.80
N ASP A 250 8.26 -16.63 -7.91
CA ASP A 250 8.27 -18.03 -8.38
C ASP A 250 8.78 -18.17 -9.82
N GLU A 251 8.38 -17.24 -10.69
CA GLU A 251 8.83 -17.19 -12.08
C GLU A 251 10.34 -16.91 -12.18
N LEU A 252 10.84 -16.03 -11.31
CA LEU A 252 12.21 -15.57 -11.33
C LEU A 252 13.17 -16.55 -10.64
N LEU A 253 12.73 -17.26 -9.62
CA LEU A 253 13.56 -18.22 -8.86
C LEU A 253 14.23 -19.27 -9.76
N HIS A 254 13.60 -19.67 -10.86
CA HIS A 254 14.17 -20.61 -11.83
C HIS A 254 15.29 -20.03 -12.71
N GLN A 255 15.36 -18.70 -12.85
CA GLN A 255 16.35 -18.00 -13.67
C GLN A 255 17.56 -17.55 -12.84
N VAL A 256 17.45 -17.65 -11.51
CA VAL A 256 18.46 -17.12 -10.59
C VAL A 256 19.75 -17.93 -10.63
N GLN A 257 20.86 -17.23 -10.77
CA GLN A 257 22.23 -17.73 -10.73
C GLN A 257 22.91 -17.22 -9.44
N PRO A 258 22.94 -18.01 -8.34
CA PRO A 258 23.33 -17.51 -7.02
C PRO A 258 24.72 -16.88 -6.97
N HIS A 259 25.67 -17.42 -7.74
CA HIS A 259 27.05 -16.94 -7.79
C HIS A 259 27.18 -15.46 -8.23
N LEU A 260 26.20 -14.91 -8.95
CA LEU A 260 26.21 -13.50 -9.34
C LEU A 260 26.13 -12.56 -8.14
N MET A 261 25.46 -12.96 -7.06
CA MET A 261 25.42 -12.16 -5.82
C MET A 261 26.77 -12.06 -5.13
N GLU A 262 27.67 -13.03 -5.31
CA GLU A 262 29.03 -12.98 -4.74
C GLU A 262 29.88 -11.88 -5.38
N GLY A 263 29.53 -11.48 -6.61
CA GLY A 263 30.19 -10.40 -7.36
C GLY A 263 29.87 -8.99 -6.84
N PHE A 264 28.98 -8.85 -5.84
CA PHE A 264 28.59 -7.57 -5.26
C PHE A 264 28.65 -7.63 -3.72
N SER A 265 28.89 -6.48 -3.08
CA SER A 265 28.73 -6.42 -1.63
C SER A 265 27.25 -6.45 -1.25
N ARG A 266 26.90 -7.16 -0.16
CA ARG A 266 25.52 -7.21 0.35
C ARG A 266 24.95 -5.81 0.61
N SER A 267 25.73 -4.94 1.24
CA SER A 267 25.32 -3.57 1.54
C SER A 267 25.02 -2.76 0.27
N PHE A 268 25.75 -3.01 -0.82
CA PHE A 268 25.48 -2.37 -2.11
C PHE A 268 24.15 -2.82 -2.68
N LEU A 269 23.94 -4.13 -2.79
CA LEU A 269 22.71 -4.72 -3.34
C LEU A 269 21.47 -4.31 -2.51
N ASP A 270 21.57 -4.29 -1.18
CA ASP A 270 20.46 -3.89 -0.31
C ASP A 270 20.16 -2.39 -0.40
N SER A 271 21.21 -1.54 -0.35
CA SER A 271 21.05 -0.08 -0.46
C SER A 271 20.50 0.37 -1.81
N HIS A 272 20.84 -0.35 -2.88
CA HIS A 272 20.35 -0.07 -4.23
C HIS A 272 19.05 -0.82 -4.54
N ARG A 273 18.58 -1.71 -3.65
CA ARG A 273 17.41 -2.57 -3.87
C ARG A 273 17.54 -3.40 -5.15
N LEU A 274 18.70 -4.00 -5.39
CA LEU A 274 18.98 -4.81 -6.59
C LEU A 274 19.33 -6.24 -6.23
N ILE A 275 18.78 -7.20 -6.98
CA ILE A 275 19.13 -8.62 -6.90
C ILE A 275 19.55 -9.08 -8.30
N PRO A 276 20.82 -9.45 -8.54
CA PRO A 276 21.23 -10.03 -9.81
C PRO A 276 20.61 -11.42 -10.00
N LEU A 277 19.94 -11.63 -11.12
CA LEU A 277 19.23 -12.86 -11.44
C LEU A 277 20.06 -13.75 -12.38
N CYS A 278 20.31 -13.30 -13.60
CA CYS A 278 21.09 -14.04 -14.61
C CYS A 278 21.86 -13.09 -15.52
N VAL A 279 22.81 -13.64 -16.26
CA VAL A 279 23.49 -12.97 -17.38
C VAL A 279 23.16 -13.72 -18.66
N GLU A 280 22.63 -13.01 -19.65
CA GLU A 280 22.32 -13.52 -20.99
C GLU A 280 22.91 -12.54 -22.01
N ASP A 281 23.71 -13.03 -22.98
CA ASP A 281 24.33 -12.21 -24.03
C ASP A 281 25.01 -10.91 -23.51
N ASP A 282 25.82 -11.03 -22.46
CA ASP A 282 26.49 -9.91 -21.76
C ASP A 282 25.54 -8.83 -21.18
N SER A 283 24.24 -9.14 -21.09
CA SER A 283 23.22 -8.34 -20.40
C SER A 283 22.87 -8.94 -19.04
N LEU A 284 23.02 -8.16 -17.98
CA LEU A 284 22.64 -8.55 -16.61
C LEU A 284 21.17 -8.26 -16.36
N LEU A 285 20.40 -9.28 -15.97
CA LEU A 285 19.04 -9.12 -15.48
C LEU A 285 19.05 -8.92 -13.96
N VAL A 286 18.41 -7.85 -13.48
CA VAL A 286 18.29 -7.55 -12.04
C VAL A 286 16.83 -7.41 -11.62
N ALA A 287 16.44 -8.04 -10.50
CA ALA A 287 15.18 -7.77 -9.83
C ALA A 287 15.32 -6.54 -8.92
N THR A 288 14.31 -5.66 -8.93
CA THR A 288 14.18 -4.51 -8.04
C THR A 288 12.73 -4.36 -7.58
N ASP A 289 12.50 -3.82 -6.39
CA ASP A 289 11.18 -3.32 -5.97
C ASP A 289 11.13 -1.78 -5.92
N ASP A 290 12.18 -1.12 -6.40
CA ASP A 290 12.25 0.33 -6.54
C ASP A 290 12.51 0.65 -8.03
N PRO A 291 11.48 1.11 -8.78
CA PRO A 291 11.65 1.48 -10.19
C PRO A 291 12.75 2.54 -10.38
N ASP A 292 12.93 3.42 -9.39
CA ASP A 292 13.88 4.54 -9.42
C ASP A 292 15.31 4.10 -9.05
N SER A 293 15.52 2.82 -8.68
CA SER A 293 16.84 2.30 -8.35
C SER A 293 17.83 2.48 -9.51
N SER A 294 18.97 3.10 -9.23
CA SER A 294 20.05 3.30 -10.20
C SER A 294 20.85 2.02 -10.40
N VAL A 295 21.16 1.71 -11.66
CA VAL A 295 22.08 0.63 -12.07
C VAL A 295 23.43 1.19 -12.55
N ALA A 296 23.63 2.51 -12.52
CA ALA A 296 24.83 3.16 -13.07
C ALA A 296 26.12 2.62 -12.43
N ASP A 297 26.09 2.39 -11.11
CA ASP A 297 27.23 1.89 -10.37
C ASP A 297 27.61 0.44 -10.73
N ILE A 298 26.67 -0.35 -11.28
CA ILE A 298 26.97 -1.69 -11.78
C ILE A 298 27.95 -1.62 -12.96
N TYR A 299 27.75 -0.67 -13.88
CA TYR A 299 28.65 -0.47 -15.04
C TYR A 299 30.06 -0.01 -14.64
N HIS A 300 30.23 0.55 -13.44
CA HIS A 300 31.54 0.91 -12.91
C HIS A 300 32.27 -0.29 -12.28
N MET A 301 31.51 -1.30 -11.84
CA MET A 301 32.05 -2.49 -11.18
C MET A 301 32.28 -3.64 -12.16
N HIS A 302 31.43 -3.77 -13.18
CA HIS A 302 31.39 -4.90 -14.11
C HIS A 302 31.16 -4.45 -15.55
N SER A 303 31.72 -5.19 -16.50
CA SER A 303 31.69 -4.87 -17.92
C SER A 303 30.47 -5.48 -18.64
N TYR A 304 29.27 -5.22 -18.16
CA TYR A 304 28.04 -5.63 -18.85
C TYR A 304 27.71 -4.68 -20.00
N GLU A 305 27.24 -5.19 -21.15
CA GLU A 305 26.77 -4.37 -22.26
C GLU A 305 25.46 -3.65 -21.89
N GLN A 306 24.58 -4.35 -21.18
CA GLN A 306 23.30 -3.81 -20.74
C GLN A 306 22.92 -4.35 -19.35
N VAL A 307 22.20 -3.56 -18.56
CA VAL A 307 21.56 -4.00 -17.32
C VAL A 307 20.06 -3.77 -17.46
N THR A 308 19.29 -4.85 -17.41
CA THR A 308 17.83 -4.81 -17.56
C THR A 308 17.17 -5.06 -16.22
N LYS A 309 16.19 -4.22 -15.87
CA LYS A 309 15.45 -4.32 -14.61
C LYS A 309 14.13 -5.08 -14.78
N VAL A 310 13.86 -6.01 -13.88
CA VAL A 310 12.54 -6.60 -13.65
C VAL A 310 12.00 -6.05 -12.36
N LEU A 311 10.77 -5.54 -12.40
CA LEU A 311 10.10 -5.00 -11.24
C LEU A 311 9.34 -6.13 -10.51
N VAL A 312 9.56 -6.25 -9.21
CA VAL A 312 8.90 -7.23 -8.32
C VAL A 312 8.23 -6.51 -7.16
N THR A 313 7.30 -7.17 -6.46
CA THR A 313 6.76 -6.60 -5.23
C THR A 313 7.81 -6.60 -4.11
N PRO A 314 7.69 -5.76 -3.08
CA PRO A 314 8.65 -5.74 -1.96
C PRO A 314 8.69 -7.05 -1.18
N ASN A 315 7.57 -7.78 -1.14
CA ASN A 315 7.52 -9.11 -0.56
C ASN A 315 8.29 -10.11 -1.42
N ASP A 316 8.07 -10.11 -2.74
CA ASP A 316 8.80 -10.96 -3.68
C ASP A 316 10.30 -10.65 -3.70
N PHE A 317 10.68 -9.37 -3.61
CA PHE A 317 12.07 -8.97 -3.48
C PHE A 317 12.71 -9.60 -2.24
N LYS A 318 12.02 -9.52 -1.10
CA LYS A 318 12.51 -10.11 0.16
C LYS A 318 12.57 -11.63 0.06
N ARG A 319 11.57 -12.28 -0.55
CA ARG A 319 11.57 -13.73 -0.84
C ARG A 319 12.78 -14.11 -1.68
N LEU A 320 13.01 -13.44 -2.81
CA LEU A 320 14.16 -13.67 -3.70
C LEU A 320 15.48 -13.49 -2.97
N TRP A 321 15.64 -12.39 -2.21
CA TRP A 321 16.84 -12.08 -1.44
C TRP A 321 17.15 -13.21 -0.45
N THR A 322 16.14 -13.58 0.34
CA THR A 322 16.26 -14.62 1.37
C THR A 322 16.57 -15.99 0.74
N THR A 323 15.89 -16.37 -0.34
CA THR A 323 16.13 -17.63 -1.07
C THR A 323 17.52 -17.71 -1.69
N LEU A 324 18.05 -16.58 -2.16
CA LEU A 324 19.40 -16.49 -2.67
C LEU A 324 20.46 -16.59 -1.58
N GLU A 325 20.24 -15.93 -0.44
CA GLU A 325 21.12 -16.08 0.72
C GLU A 325 21.23 -17.54 1.18
N PHE A 326 20.14 -18.30 1.12
CA PHE A 326 20.17 -19.75 1.38
C PHE A 326 21.05 -20.52 0.42
N SER A 327 20.93 -20.23 -0.88
CA SER A 327 21.69 -20.91 -1.92
C SER A 327 23.19 -20.70 -1.76
N LEU A 328 23.61 -19.52 -1.28
CA LEU A 328 25.00 -19.14 -1.06
C LEU A 328 25.61 -19.68 0.24
N GLN A 329 24.82 -19.91 1.28
CA GLN A 329 25.32 -20.37 2.59
C GLN A 329 25.63 -21.87 2.64
N GLY A 330 25.24 -22.62 1.61
CA GLY A 330 25.68 -23.99 1.34
C GLY A 330 24.82 -25.07 1.99
N GLU A 331 23.75 -25.49 1.30
CA GLU A 331 23.34 -26.90 1.16
C GLU A 331 22.24 -27.11 0.09
N VAL A 332 22.34 -26.44 -1.06
CA VAL A 332 21.57 -26.82 -2.27
C VAL A 332 22.53 -27.38 -3.32
N LYS A 333 23.13 -28.54 -3.01
CA LYS A 333 23.84 -29.36 -4.02
C LYS A 333 23.14 -30.67 -4.39
N HIS A 334 21.93 -30.90 -3.90
CA HIS A 334 21.09 -31.99 -4.38
C HIS A 334 19.68 -31.48 -4.65
N GLY A 335 19.30 -31.36 -5.92
CA GLY A 335 17.88 -31.17 -6.25
C GLY A 335 17.50 -30.50 -7.56
N TRP A 336 18.38 -30.29 -8.53
CA TRP A 336 17.96 -29.92 -9.89
C TRP A 336 18.74 -30.75 -10.92
N GLY A 337 18.29 -32.00 -11.11
CA GLY A 337 18.85 -32.94 -12.09
C GLY A 337 18.87 -34.38 -11.59
N GLU A 338 18.05 -35.22 -12.22
CA GLU A 338 18.08 -36.69 -12.29
C GLU A 338 18.23 -37.52 -11.00
N LEU A 339 17.14 -38.24 -10.70
CA LEU A 339 17.11 -39.42 -9.83
C LEU A 339 18.01 -40.52 -10.41
N ASP A 340 19.23 -40.69 -9.88
CA ASP A 340 19.78 -42.05 -9.76
C ASP A 340 20.75 -42.25 -8.56
N ARG A 341 20.38 -43.28 -7.78
CA ARG A 341 21.06 -44.13 -6.80
C ARG A 341 22.35 -43.73 -6.02
N LYS A 342 22.18 -43.96 -4.70
CA LYS A 342 23.05 -44.67 -3.71
C LYS A 342 24.27 -43.94 -3.12
N GLN A 343 24.19 -43.70 -1.80
CA GLN A 343 25.14 -44.06 -0.71
C GLN A 343 24.93 -43.07 0.45
N GLU A 344 25.11 -43.37 1.74
CA GLU A 344 25.22 -44.57 2.56
C GLU A 344 24.97 -44.04 3.99
N ALA A 345 24.42 -44.87 4.86
CA ALA A 345 24.03 -44.47 6.21
C ALA A 345 25.24 -44.08 7.07
N ALA A 346 25.21 -42.86 7.62
CA ALA A 346 25.95 -42.48 8.81
C ALA A 346 24.96 -42.10 9.92
N GLU A 347 25.09 -42.72 11.08
CA GLU A 347 24.23 -42.46 12.25
C GLU A 347 24.32 -40.98 12.66
N PRO A 348 23.18 -40.31 12.95
CA PRO A 348 23.22 -38.94 13.40
C PRO A 348 23.58 -38.91 14.89
N ASN A 349 24.77 -38.42 15.21
CA ASN A 349 25.05 -37.91 16.55
C ASN A 349 24.05 -36.79 16.86
N ASP A 350 23.32 -36.97 17.96
CA ASP A 350 22.29 -36.08 18.50
C ASP A 350 22.94 -34.84 19.17
N SER A 351 23.64 -34.02 18.38
CA SER A 351 24.08 -32.71 18.84
C SER A 351 23.01 -31.66 18.58
N ASP A 352 22.55 -31.04 19.67
CA ASP A 352 21.63 -29.91 19.69
C ASP A 352 22.17 -28.80 18.80
N LEU A 353 21.41 -28.45 17.75
CA LEU A 353 21.80 -27.45 16.76
C LEU A 353 21.90 -26.04 17.37
N LEU A 354 21.31 -25.85 18.56
CA LEU A 354 21.34 -24.60 19.33
C LEU A 354 22.44 -24.59 20.43
N ALA A 355 23.35 -25.57 20.45
CA ALA A 355 24.47 -25.55 21.38
C ALA A 355 25.42 -24.36 21.09
N PRO A 356 26.04 -23.74 22.12
CA PRO A 356 26.97 -22.63 21.95
C PRO A 356 28.17 -23.06 21.08
N GLY A 357 28.19 -22.63 19.81
CA GLY A 357 29.24 -23.00 18.84
C GLY A 357 28.79 -23.11 17.37
N ASN A 358 27.49 -23.18 17.08
CA ASN A 358 26.94 -23.42 15.72
C ASN A 358 26.20 -22.21 15.11
N ASN A 359 26.74 -20.99 15.24
CA ASN A 359 26.08 -19.74 14.80
C ASN A 359 25.60 -19.74 13.33
N ARG A 360 26.23 -20.47 12.41
CA ARG A 360 25.83 -20.51 10.99
C ARG A 360 24.52 -21.29 10.77
N ILE A 361 24.32 -22.39 11.50
CA ILE A 361 23.11 -23.22 11.36
C ILE A 361 21.92 -22.52 12.01
N GLU A 362 22.15 -21.84 13.14
CA GLU A 362 21.12 -21.04 13.80
C GLU A 362 20.62 -19.89 12.92
N ALA A 363 21.53 -19.13 12.29
CA ALA A 363 21.18 -18.07 11.36
C ALA A 363 20.38 -18.58 10.14
N HIS A 364 20.74 -19.75 9.61
CA HIS A 364 20.02 -20.41 8.53
C HIS A 364 18.56 -20.72 8.93
N LEU A 365 18.35 -21.35 10.09
CA LEU A 365 17.01 -21.73 10.55
C LEU A 365 16.11 -20.53 10.87
N ILE A 366 16.68 -19.44 11.40
CA ILE A 366 15.98 -18.17 11.61
C ILE A 366 15.49 -17.61 10.27
N THR A 367 16.40 -17.57 9.29
CA THR A 367 16.08 -17.10 7.95
C THR A 367 14.98 -17.96 7.32
N LEU A 368 14.94 -19.27 7.62
CA LEU A 368 14.00 -20.20 6.97
C LEU A 368 12.60 -19.98 7.52
N CYS A 369 12.52 -19.77 8.82
CA CYS A 369 11.29 -19.34 9.47
C CYS A 369 10.76 -18.05 8.85
N ASP A 370 11.62 -17.05 8.61
CA ASP A 370 11.22 -15.78 7.99
C ASP A 370 10.73 -15.96 6.54
N ALA A 371 11.42 -16.78 5.75
CA ALA A 371 11.04 -17.06 4.37
C ALA A 371 9.65 -17.71 4.29
N LEU A 372 9.41 -18.73 5.12
CA LEU A 372 8.13 -19.44 5.18
C LEU A 372 6.97 -18.54 5.62
N LEU A 373 7.21 -17.64 6.58
CA LEU A 373 6.20 -16.69 7.03
C LEU A 373 5.88 -15.65 5.95
N LEU A 374 6.89 -15.16 5.23
CA LEU A 374 6.70 -14.21 4.12
C LEU A 374 6.02 -14.85 2.91
N GLU A 375 6.34 -16.12 2.63
CA GLU A 375 5.65 -16.95 1.62
C GLU A 375 4.16 -17.03 1.95
N ALA A 376 3.84 -17.41 3.19
CA ALA A 376 2.47 -17.52 3.66
C ALA A 376 1.71 -16.19 3.52
N VAL A 377 2.35 -15.06 3.85
CA VAL A 377 1.76 -13.73 3.66
C VAL A 377 1.57 -13.38 2.17
N SER A 378 2.55 -13.72 1.32
CA SER A 378 2.49 -13.49 -0.13
C SER A 378 1.27 -14.15 -0.76
N GLU A 379 1.05 -15.42 -0.38
CA GLU A 379 -0.02 -16.27 -0.88
C GLU A 379 -1.38 -15.97 -0.22
N GLY A 380 -1.43 -15.03 0.74
CA GLY A 380 -2.66 -14.71 1.47
C GLY A 380 -3.18 -15.86 2.33
N ALA A 381 -2.28 -16.71 2.84
CA ALA A 381 -2.66 -17.89 3.61
C ALA A 381 -3.26 -17.53 4.99
N SER A 382 -4.23 -18.31 5.46
CA SER A 382 -4.77 -18.19 6.83
C SER A 382 -3.92 -18.96 7.85
N ASP A 383 -3.31 -20.07 7.43
CA ASP A 383 -2.54 -20.95 8.30
C ASP A 383 -1.30 -21.50 7.54
N LEU A 384 -0.15 -21.52 8.21
CA LEU A 384 1.07 -22.22 7.80
C LEU A 384 1.22 -23.50 8.62
N HIS A 385 1.41 -24.62 7.93
CA HIS A 385 1.55 -25.96 8.49
C HIS A 385 2.94 -26.52 8.23
N ILE A 386 3.61 -27.03 9.27
CA ILE A 386 4.89 -27.72 9.17
C ILE A 386 4.75 -29.10 9.81
N GLU A 387 4.85 -30.15 9.00
CA GLU A 387 4.55 -31.52 9.40
C GLU A 387 5.72 -32.44 9.10
N GLN A 388 6.31 -33.01 10.14
CA GLN A 388 7.39 -33.97 10.00
C GLN A 388 6.85 -35.40 9.83
N TYR A 389 7.28 -36.07 8.77
CA TYR A 389 7.07 -37.50 8.54
C TYR A 389 8.40 -38.25 8.62
N LYS A 390 8.35 -39.58 8.52
CA LYS A 390 9.51 -40.46 8.74
C LYS A 390 10.76 -40.07 7.92
N HIS A 391 10.57 -39.70 6.65
CA HIS A 391 11.67 -39.46 5.70
C HIS A 391 11.63 -38.09 5.03
N HIS A 392 10.62 -37.26 5.32
CA HIS A 392 10.47 -35.95 4.72
C HIS A 392 9.66 -35.04 5.63
N THR A 393 9.77 -33.73 5.41
CA THR A 393 8.92 -32.72 6.02
C THR A 393 8.01 -32.15 4.95
N ARG A 394 6.74 -31.96 5.29
CA ARG A 394 5.74 -31.35 4.43
C ARG A 394 5.39 -29.98 4.97
N ILE A 395 5.50 -28.97 4.12
CA ILE A 395 5.13 -27.59 4.44
C ILE A 395 3.90 -27.26 3.60
N ARG A 396 2.86 -26.72 4.25
CA ARG A 396 1.59 -26.41 3.59
C ARG A 396 1.05 -25.06 4.00
N LEU A 397 0.37 -24.40 3.08
CA LEU A 397 -0.37 -23.18 3.32
C LEU A 397 -1.86 -23.45 3.17
N ARG A 398 -2.67 -22.87 4.06
CA ARG A 398 -4.12 -22.83 3.85
C ARG A 398 -4.49 -21.52 3.18
N VAL A 399 -4.95 -21.56 1.94
CA VAL A 399 -5.40 -20.37 1.18
C VAL A 399 -6.87 -20.58 0.84
N ASP A 400 -7.72 -19.59 1.15
CA ASP A 400 -9.18 -19.64 0.91
C ASP A 400 -9.89 -20.91 1.43
N GLY A 401 -9.31 -21.54 2.46
CA GLY A 401 -9.84 -22.76 3.10
C GLY A 401 -9.20 -24.05 2.64
N ASP A 402 -8.49 -24.07 1.51
CA ASP A 402 -7.85 -25.25 0.93
C ASP A 402 -6.35 -25.32 1.27
N LEU A 403 -5.80 -26.54 1.36
CA LEU A 403 -4.39 -26.76 1.68
C LEU A 403 -3.55 -26.96 0.42
N HIS A 404 -2.47 -26.17 0.31
CA HIS A 404 -1.51 -26.20 -0.79
C HIS A 404 -0.11 -26.57 -0.29
N ASP A 405 0.59 -27.44 -1.02
CA ASP A 405 1.96 -27.83 -0.69
C ASP A 405 2.98 -26.79 -1.17
N VAL A 406 3.91 -26.43 -0.30
CA VAL A 406 5.06 -25.58 -0.64
C VAL A 406 6.25 -26.48 -0.90
N THR A 407 6.49 -26.82 -2.17
CA THR A 407 7.41 -27.90 -2.57
C THR A 407 8.86 -27.46 -2.71
N HIS A 408 9.12 -26.16 -2.86
CA HIS A 408 10.48 -25.61 -3.02
C HIS A 408 11.25 -25.52 -1.69
N TYR A 409 10.58 -25.68 -0.55
CA TYR A 409 11.22 -25.87 0.75
C TYR A 409 11.21 -27.36 1.13
N ALA A 410 12.39 -27.97 1.19
CA ALA A 410 12.54 -29.38 1.57
C ALA A 410 13.52 -29.55 2.74
N PRO A 411 13.22 -28.98 3.94
CA PRO A 411 14.10 -29.13 5.07
C PRO A 411 14.20 -30.60 5.48
N SER A 412 15.42 -31.04 5.80
CA SER A 412 15.66 -32.35 6.39
C SER A 412 14.92 -32.50 7.73
N PRO A 413 14.68 -33.74 8.19
CA PRO A 413 14.13 -33.98 9.52
C PRO A 413 14.93 -33.31 10.65
N ARG A 414 16.25 -33.09 10.46
CA ARG A 414 17.10 -32.42 11.44
C ARG A 414 16.87 -30.91 11.45
N GLU A 415 16.83 -30.28 10.28
CA GLU A 415 16.53 -28.86 10.14
C GLU A 415 15.12 -28.54 10.61
N THR A 416 14.16 -29.43 10.37
CA THR A 416 12.78 -29.28 10.85
C THR A 416 12.72 -29.17 12.37
N ARG A 417 13.48 -30.01 13.10
CA ARG A 417 13.58 -29.89 14.56
C ARG A 417 14.20 -28.56 14.99
N GLY A 418 15.22 -28.09 14.28
CA GLY A 418 15.83 -26.79 14.54
C GLY A 418 14.86 -25.63 14.27
N LEU A 419 14.10 -25.69 13.19
CA LEU A 419 13.07 -24.73 12.81
C LEU A 419 11.95 -24.67 13.86
N VAL A 420 11.50 -25.82 14.36
CA VAL A 420 10.53 -25.90 15.48
C VAL A 420 11.09 -25.19 16.72
N ASN A 421 12.36 -25.36 17.05
CA ASN A 421 12.96 -24.65 18.19
C ASN A 421 13.01 -23.13 17.97
N VAL A 422 13.36 -22.65 16.77
CA VAL A 422 13.31 -21.22 16.43
C VAL A 422 11.89 -20.67 16.61
N ILE A 423 10.89 -21.41 16.15
CA ILE A 423 9.47 -21.05 16.30
C ILE A 423 9.08 -21.01 17.79
N LYS A 424 9.50 -22.00 18.58
CA LYS A 424 9.28 -22.02 20.04
C LYS A 424 9.87 -20.80 20.72
N ILE A 425 11.12 -20.45 20.42
CA ILE A 425 11.78 -19.26 20.98
C ILE A 425 11.00 -17.99 20.60
N ARG A 426 10.59 -17.85 19.34
CA ARG A 426 9.82 -16.70 18.86
C ARG A 426 8.42 -16.58 19.47
N ALA A 427 7.87 -17.68 19.96
CA ALA A 427 6.54 -17.77 20.55
C ALA A 427 6.56 -17.92 22.08
N ASP A 428 7.73 -17.73 22.71
CA ASP A 428 7.96 -17.84 24.16
C ASP A 428 7.56 -19.20 24.75
N MET A 429 7.88 -20.28 24.03
CA MET A 429 7.61 -21.67 24.40
C MET A 429 8.86 -22.39 24.93
N ASP A 430 8.67 -23.46 25.70
CA ASP A 430 9.76 -24.28 26.22
C ASP A 430 10.34 -25.20 25.12
N ILE A 431 11.59 -24.93 24.74
CA ILE A 431 12.35 -25.72 23.76
C ILE A 431 12.70 -27.14 24.24
N ALA A 432 12.81 -27.34 25.57
CA ALA A 432 13.17 -28.63 26.15
C ALA A 432 11.97 -29.59 26.19
N GLU A 433 10.75 -29.07 26.35
CA GLU A 433 9.54 -29.89 26.33
C GLU A 433 9.09 -30.17 24.88
N LYS A 434 8.92 -31.46 24.56
CA LYS A 434 8.54 -31.95 23.21
C LYS A 434 7.42 -32.99 23.25
N ARG A 435 6.94 -33.33 24.44
CA ARG A 435 5.97 -34.42 24.69
C ARG A 435 4.58 -33.89 25.01
N LEU A 436 4.46 -32.59 25.28
CA LEU A 436 3.20 -31.91 25.56
C LEU A 436 2.88 -30.90 24.44
N PRO A 437 1.60 -30.70 24.10
CA PRO A 437 1.18 -29.60 23.24
C PRO A 437 1.59 -28.26 23.85
N GLN A 438 2.04 -27.32 23.01
CA GLN A 438 2.42 -25.97 23.42
C GLN A 438 1.74 -24.95 22.53
N GLY A 439 1.22 -23.88 23.15
CA GLY A 439 0.58 -22.76 22.49
C GLY A 439 1.30 -21.47 22.87
N GLY A 440 1.47 -20.58 21.89
CA GLY A 440 2.23 -19.36 22.05
C GLY A 440 1.89 -18.38 20.94
N ARG A 441 2.43 -17.17 21.05
CA ARG A 441 2.11 -16.09 20.12
C ARG A 441 3.36 -15.35 19.72
N SER A 442 3.35 -14.88 18.48
CA SER A 442 4.43 -14.07 17.93
C SER A 442 3.84 -12.99 17.05
N GLN A 443 4.66 -12.05 16.59
CA GLN A 443 4.23 -10.99 15.67
C GLN A 443 5.15 -10.96 14.46
N LEU A 444 4.57 -10.66 13.31
CA LEU A 444 5.27 -10.47 12.04
C LEU A 444 4.76 -9.18 11.40
N THR A 445 5.65 -8.31 10.95
CA THR A 445 5.26 -7.18 10.09
C THR A 445 5.79 -7.41 8.69
N ALA A 446 4.88 -7.48 7.72
CA ALA A 446 5.18 -7.76 6.31
C ALA A 446 4.29 -6.88 5.42
N GLY A 447 4.89 -6.19 4.44
CA GLY A 447 4.15 -5.32 3.51
C GLY A 447 3.41 -4.15 4.19
N GLY A 448 3.87 -3.67 5.34
CA GLY A 448 3.19 -2.61 6.11
C GLY A 448 1.98 -3.10 6.92
N VAL A 449 1.67 -4.40 6.88
CA VAL A 449 0.64 -5.04 7.70
C VAL A 449 1.32 -5.81 8.82
N THR A 450 0.91 -5.56 10.06
CA THR A 450 1.29 -6.39 11.21
C THR A 450 0.35 -7.59 11.28
N TYR A 451 0.89 -8.78 11.54
CA TYR A 451 0.17 -10.03 11.71
C TYR A 451 0.39 -10.53 13.14
N ASP A 452 -0.69 -10.84 13.83
CA ASP A 452 -0.66 -11.64 15.06
C ASP A 452 -0.57 -13.11 14.67
N LEU A 453 0.53 -13.75 15.06
CA LEU A 453 0.77 -15.16 14.79
C LEU A 453 0.35 -15.97 16.01
N ARG A 454 -0.63 -16.85 15.85
CA ARG A 454 -1.00 -17.82 16.88
C ARG A 454 -0.34 -19.16 16.54
N VAL A 455 0.63 -19.55 17.35
CA VAL A 455 1.45 -20.74 17.12
C VAL A 455 0.95 -21.86 18.01
N GLN A 456 0.73 -23.03 17.41
CA GLN A 456 0.40 -24.27 18.10
C GLN A 456 1.39 -25.35 17.68
N ILE A 457 1.96 -26.04 18.65
CA ILE A 457 2.91 -27.13 18.45
C ILE A 457 2.37 -28.37 19.14
N GLN A 458 2.24 -29.45 18.37
CA GLN A 458 1.68 -30.72 18.82
C GLN A 458 2.71 -31.84 18.64
N PRO A 459 3.01 -32.63 19.69
CA PRO A 459 3.80 -33.84 19.56
C PRO A 459 3.14 -34.83 18.59
N SER A 460 3.93 -35.39 17.68
CA SER A 460 3.53 -36.35 16.65
C SER A 460 4.48 -37.55 16.63
N LEU A 461 4.15 -38.59 15.86
CA LEU A 461 4.92 -39.84 15.80
C LEU A 461 6.38 -39.63 15.36
N HIS A 462 6.63 -38.68 14.45
CA HIS A 462 7.94 -38.47 13.83
C HIS A 462 8.63 -37.17 14.24
N GLY A 463 8.05 -36.40 15.17
CA GLY A 463 8.55 -35.09 15.56
C GLY A 463 7.43 -34.22 16.12
N GLU A 464 7.55 -32.91 15.96
CA GLU A 464 6.52 -31.96 16.36
C GLU A 464 5.84 -31.39 15.11
N ALA A 465 4.51 -31.32 15.12
CA ALA A 465 3.73 -30.67 14.09
C ALA A 465 3.45 -29.23 14.52
N VAL A 466 3.67 -28.27 13.62
CA VAL A 466 3.44 -26.84 13.88
C VAL A 466 2.31 -26.34 13.02
N VAL A 467 1.41 -25.57 13.63
CA VAL A 467 0.42 -24.74 12.94
C VAL A 467 0.59 -23.30 13.39
N ILE A 468 0.81 -22.40 12.44
CA ILE A 468 0.87 -20.97 12.67
C ILE A 468 -0.34 -20.35 11.99
N ARG A 469 -1.31 -19.90 12.76
CA ARG A 469 -2.42 -19.10 12.24
C ARG A 469 -1.99 -17.65 12.14
N MET A 470 -2.19 -17.07 10.96
CA MET A 470 -1.84 -15.69 10.68
C MET A 470 -3.09 -14.82 10.71
N LEU A 471 -3.14 -13.89 11.65
CA LEU A 471 -4.24 -12.94 11.77
C LEU A 471 -3.71 -11.57 11.38
N PRO A 472 -4.01 -11.07 10.16
CA PRO A 472 -3.65 -9.71 9.81
C PRO A 472 -4.29 -8.75 10.82
N GLN A 473 -3.46 -7.94 11.46
CA GLN A 473 -3.87 -6.74 12.20
C GLN A 473 -4.03 -5.56 11.23
N SER A 474 -4.44 -5.82 9.97
CA SER A 474 -4.92 -4.77 9.09
C SER A 474 -6.40 -4.55 9.34
N GLY A 475 -6.76 -3.32 9.65
CA GLY A 475 -8.16 -2.95 9.74
C GLY A 475 -8.30 -1.49 10.01
N ASN A 476 -8.64 -0.71 8.99
CA ASN A 476 -9.43 0.49 9.23
C ASN A 476 -10.60 0.06 10.12
N LEU A 477 -10.65 0.57 11.34
CA LEU A 477 -11.75 0.31 12.27
C LEU A 477 -13.05 0.61 11.54
N VAL A 478 -13.96 -0.36 11.48
CA VAL A 478 -15.26 -0.20 10.85
C VAL A 478 -16.00 0.90 11.60
N ALA A 479 -16.45 1.93 10.89
CA ALA A 479 -17.23 3.00 11.49
C ALA A 479 -18.60 2.48 11.91
N ILE A 480 -19.24 3.08 12.91
CA ILE A 480 -20.57 2.65 13.37
C ILE A 480 -21.59 2.67 12.22
N GLU A 481 -21.45 3.63 11.29
CA GLU A 481 -22.26 3.76 10.07
C GLU A 481 -22.18 2.53 9.16
N ASP A 482 -21.03 1.86 9.13
CA ASP A 482 -20.74 0.78 8.19
C ASP A 482 -21.10 -0.60 8.73
N LEU A 483 -21.48 -0.70 10.02
CA LEU A 483 -21.90 -1.95 10.67
C LEU A 483 -23.20 -2.54 10.09
N GLY A 484 -23.96 -1.76 9.32
CA GLY A 484 -25.25 -2.19 8.76
C GLY A 484 -26.42 -2.05 9.74
N MET A 485 -26.26 -1.29 10.83
CA MET A 485 -27.35 -0.97 11.75
C MET A 485 -28.37 -0.04 11.09
N GLY A 486 -29.66 -0.29 11.33
CA GLY A 486 -30.70 0.67 10.95
C GLY A 486 -30.51 2.02 11.69
N PRO A 487 -30.93 3.16 11.12
CA PRO A 487 -30.66 4.48 11.70
C PRO A 487 -31.15 4.65 13.15
N THR A 488 -32.27 4.00 13.50
CA THR A 488 -32.81 4.03 14.86
C THR A 488 -31.92 3.27 15.85
N VAL A 489 -31.48 2.07 15.50
CA VAL A 489 -30.60 1.25 16.35
C VAL A 489 -29.25 1.93 16.53
N MET A 490 -28.70 2.50 15.45
CA MET A 490 -27.46 3.27 15.49
C MET A 490 -27.55 4.46 16.46
N ARG A 491 -28.64 5.24 16.42
CA ARG A 491 -28.86 6.35 17.38
C ARG A 491 -28.94 5.86 18.82
N HIS A 492 -29.60 4.73 19.06
CA HIS A 492 -29.65 4.14 20.40
C HIS A 492 -28.28 3.70 20.87
N TYR A 493 -27.48 3.05 20.01
CA TYR A 493 -26.14 2.63 20.36
C TYR A 493 -25.23 3.82 20.71
N ARG A 494 -25.25 4.89 19.91
CA ARG A 494 -24.54 6.15 20.25
C ARG A 494 -24.96 6.72 21.58
N ARG A 495 -26.27 6.77 21.84
CA ARG A 495 -26.79 7.23 23.12
C ARG A 495 -26.28 6.37 24.27
N LEU A 496 -26.18 5.05 24.10
CA LEU A 496 -25.63 4.14 25.12
C LEU A 496 -24.18 4.50 25.46
N LEU A 497 -23.33 4.73 24.45
CA LEU A 497 -21.93 5.14 24.61
C LEU A 497 -21.76 6.51 25.31
N ASP A 498 -22.79 7.36 25.25
CA ASP A 498 -22.79 8.71 25.83
C ASP A 498 -23.39 8.78 27.25
N ASN A 499 -23.78 7.64 27.84
CA ASN A 499 -24.32 7.63 29.20
C ASN A 499 -23.24 7.87 30.26
N PRO A 500 -23.64 8.37 31.45
CA PRO A 500 -22.70 8.57 32.55
C PRO A 500 -22.21 7.24 33.15
N SER A 501 -23.06 6.21 33.18
CA SER A 501 -22.70 4.88 33.69
C SER A 501 -23.70 3.84 33.21
N GLY A 502 -23.31 2.56 33.33
CA GLY A 502 -24.19 1.44 33.01
C GLY A 502 -23.49 0.31 32.29
N LEU A 503 -24.05 -0.90 32.38
CA LEU A 503 -23.59 -2.10 31.68
C LEU A 503 -24.31 -2.25 30.34
N VAL A 504 -23.55 -2.36 29.26
CA VAL A 504 -24.04 -2.67 27.91
C VAL A 504 -23.42 -3.98 27.44
N LEU A 505 -24.26 -4.91 27.02
CA LEU A 505 -23.84 -6.22 26.55
C LEU A 505 -24.10 -6.40 25.07
N VAL A 506 -23.10 -6.87 24.33
CA VAL A 506 -23.28 -7.37 22.97
C VAL A 506 -23.23 -8.90 23.01
N VAL A 507 -24.29 -9.54 22.57
CA VAL A 507 -24.46 -11.00 22.65
C VAL A 507 -24.69 -11.61 21.28
N GLY A 508 -24.38 -12.89 21.15
CA GLY A 508 -24.48 -13.64 19.92
C GLY A 508 -23.47 -14.79 19.86
N PRO A 509 -23.64 -15.74 18.94
CA PRO A 509 -22.72 -16.87 18.77
C PRO A 509 -21.32 -16.41 18.32
N THR A 510 -20.37 -17.33 18.28
CA THR A 510 -19.05 -17.08 17.68
C THR A 510 -19.20 -16.61 16.22
N GLY A 511 -18.42 -15.61 15.82
CA GLY A 511 -18.47 -15.06 14.45
C GLY A 511 -19.67 -14.16 14.15
N SER A 512 -20.45 -13.74 15.17
CA SER A 512 -21.56 -12.79 14.99
C SER A 512 -21.14 -11.31 14.87
N GLY A 513 -19.84 -11.00 14.93
CA GLY A 513 -19.34 -9.62 14.82
C GLY A 513 -19.42 -8.78 16.10
N LYS A 514 -19.53 -9.41 17.29
CA LYS A 514 -19.61 -8.71 18.58
C LYS A 514 -18.43 -7.76 18.81
N SER A 515 -17.22 -8.28 18.65
CA SER A 515 -15.98 -7.51 18.82
C SER A 515 -15.94 -6.33 17.84
N THR A 516 -16.35 -6.54 16.58
CA THR A 516 -16.42 -5.47 15.57
C THR A 516 -17.35 -4.34 16.00
N THR A 517 -18.54 -4.66 16.52
CA THR A 517 -19.49 -3.66 17.01
C THR A 517 -18.96 -2.89 18.21
N LEU A 518 -18.32 -3.58 19.16
CA LEU A 518 -17.69 -2.95 20.32
C LEU A 518 -16.54 -2.03 19.90
N TYR A 519 -15.65 -2.50 19.02
CA TYR A 519 -14.52 -1.72 18.49
C TYR A 519 -14.96 -0.48 17.70
N ALA A 520 -16.06 -0.57 16.95
CA ALA A 520 -16.64 0.60 16.28
C ALA A 520 -17.11 1.66 17.31
N GLY A 521 -17.74 1.22 18.40
CA GLY A 521 -18.13 2.08 19.51
C GLY A 521 -16.94 2.71 20.22
N LEU A 522 -15.92 1.90 20.52
CA LEU A 522 -14.66 2.35 21.08
C LEU A 522 -13.97 3.39 20.18
N SER A 523 -14.00 3.20 18.85
CA SER A 523 -13.40 4.14 17.90
C SER A 523 -14.09 5.51 17.94
N GLU A 524 -15.43 5.53 18.09
CA GLU A 524 -16.18 6.78 18.25
C GLU A 524 -15.82 7.49 19.56
N LEU A 525 -15.68 6.74 20.66
CA LEU A 525 -15.24 7.27 21.97
C LEU A 525 -13.79 7.79 21.95
N ALA A 526 -12.89 7.11 21.26
CA ALA A 526 -11.50 7.53 21.12
C ALA A 526 -11.36 8.86 20.38
N LYS A 527 -12.19 9.09 19.35
CA LYS A 527 -12.20 10.34 18.57
C LYS A 527 -12.70 11.54 19.36
N ASP A 528 -13.50 11.32 20.40
CA ASP A 528 -14.02 12.38 21.26
C ASP A 528 -12.91 13.07 22.09
N GLY A 529 -11.86 12.32 22.46
CA GLY A 529 -10.68 12.84 23.18
C GLY A 529 -10.94 13.35 24.61
N ARG A 530 -12.19 13.35 25.06
CA ARG A 530 -12.60 13.81 26.41
C ARG A 530 -12.68 12.72 27.45
N ARG A 531 -12.74 11.45 27.03
CA ARG A 531 -13.00 10.28 27.88
C ARG A 531 -11.79 9.37 27.92
N LYS A 532 -11.48 8.86 29.11
CA LYS A 532 -10.47 7.82 29.29
C LYS A 532 -11.12 6.45 29.11
N VAL A 533 -10.64 5.72 28.10
CA VAL A 533 -11.15 4.40 27.74
C VAL A 533 -10.08 3.35 28.06
N LEU A 534 -10.46 2.36 28.87
CA LEU A 534 -9.61 1.23 29.26
C LEU A 534 -10.23 -0.08 28.79
N THR A 535 -9.43 -1.00 28.23
CA THR A 535 -9.92 -2.32 27.82
C THR A 535 -9.08 -3.44 28.43
N ILE A 536 -9.74 -4.55 28.78
CA ILE A 536 -9.08 -5.82 29.09
C ILE A 536 -9.60 -6.93 28.18
N GLU A 537 -8.70 -7.59 27.46
CA GLU A 537 -9.05 -8.46 26.33
C GLU A 537 -8.21 -9.76 26.33
N ASP A 538 -8.77 -10.82 25.74
CA ASP A 538 -8.13 -12.14 25.60
C ASP A 538 -8.40 -12.71 24.18
N PRO A 539 -7.69 -12.23 23.14
CA PRO A 539 -6.69 -11.16 23.16
C PRO A 539 -7.19 -9.83 22.60
N ILE A 540 -6.34 -8.80 22.60
CA ILE A 540 -6.59 -7.59 21.76
C ILE A 540 -6.60 -8.02 20.29
N GLU A 541 -7.69 -7.69 19.61
CA GLU A 541 -7.88 -7.98 18.18
C GLU A 541 -7.17 -6.93 17.32
N TYR A 542 -7.30 -5.64 17.67
CA TYR A 542 -6.66 -4.53 16.95
C TYR A 542 -6.13 -3.48 17.92
N SER A 543 -4.98 -2.87 17.59
CA SER A 543 -4.48 -1.71 18.33
C SER A 543 -5.31 -0.46 17.98
N MET A 544 -5.79 0.24 19.01
CA MET A 544 -6.61 1.43 18.88
C MET A 544 -5.89 2.64 19.46
N ASP A 545 -5.72 3.68 18.64
CA ASP A 545 -5.17 4.94 19.10
C ASP A 545 -6.10 5.60 20.13
N ASN A 546 -5.52 6.31 21.10
CA ASN A 546 -6.23 6.96 22.22
C ASN A 546 -7.04 6.03 23.14
N ILE A 547 -6.78 4.71 23.12
CA ILE A 547 -7.36 3.73 24.04
C ILE A 547 -6.24 2.96 24.73
N GLN A 548 -6.33 2.78 26.05
CA GLN A 548 -5.38 1.93 26.77
C GLN A 548 -5.91 0.50 26.82
N GLN A 549 -5.31 -0.37 26.00
CA GLN A 549 -5.71 -1.76 25.89
C GLN A 549 -4.77 -2.67 26.67
N THR A 550 -5.34 -3.56 27.47
CA THR A 550 -4.59 -4.49 28.34
C THR A 550 -4.91 -5.93 27.99
N TRP A 551 -3.91 -6.80 27.95
CA TRP A 551 -4.12 -8.25 27.82
C TRP A 551 -4.33 -8.91 29.16
N THR A 552 -5.20 -9.90 29.20
CA THR A 552 -5.15 -10.90 30.27
C THR A 552 -3.84 -11.69 30.18
N ARG A 553 -3.26 -12.03 31.33
CA ARG A 553 -2.11 -12.93 31.46
C ARG A 553 -2.42 -14.01 32.51
N PRO A 554 -3.21 -15.04 32.15
CA PRO A 554 -3.62 -16.09 33.09
C PRO A 554 -2.44 -16.86 33.68
N ASP A 555 -1.32 -16.95 32.94
CA ASP A 555 -0.06 -17.58 33.32
C ASP A 555 0.57 -16.98 34.59
N ILE A 556 0.40 -15.68 34.81
CA ILE A 556 0.82 -14.97 36.03
C ILE A 556 -0.36 -14.60 36.94
N GLY A 557 -1.53 -15.17 36.69
CA GLY A 557 -2.73 -14.95 37.48
C GLY A 557 -3.40 -13.59 37.27
N PHE A 558 -3.17 -12.90 36.15
CA PHE A 558 -3.82 -11.63 35.82
C PHE A 558 -4.98 -11.86 34.85
N ASN A 559 -6.21 -11.99 35.37
CA ASN A 559 -7.43 -12.28 34.58
C ASN A 559 -8.33 -11.05 34.38
N PHE A 560 -9.51 -11.24 33.78
CA PHE A 560 -10.48 -10.17 33.52
C PHE A 560 -10.91 -9.41 34.80
N ALA A 561 -11.23 -10.14 35.88
CA ALA A 561 -11.65 -9.54 37.14
C ALA A 561 -10.52 -8.71 37.79
N ASP A 562 -9.27 -9.17 37.70
CA ASP A 562 -8.12 -8.45 38.24
C ASP A 562 -7.85 -7.13 37.49
N GLY A 563 -7.92 -7.16 36.15
CA GLY A 563 -7.80 -5.94 35.36
C GLY A 563 -8.89 -4.94 35.68
N MET A 564 -10.13 -5.40 35.82
CA MET A 564 -11.26 -4.56 36.20
C MET A 564 -11.09 -3.87 37.54
N ARG A 565 -10.60 -4.58 38.57
CA ARG A 565 -10.27 -4.00 39.88
C ARG A 565 -9.16 -2.96 39.82
N SER A 566 -8.22 -3.13 38.90
CA SER A 566 -7.15 -2.17 38.65
C SER A 566 -7.72 -0.93 37.95
N PHE A 567 -8.54 -1.12 36.92
CA PHE A 567 -9.07 -0.06 36.07
C PHE A 567 -9.85 0.99 36.84
N VAL A 568 -10.71 0.61 37.78
CA VAL A 568 -11.47 1.58 38.59
C VAL A 568 -10.59 2.53 39.44
N ARG A 569 -9.29 2.26 39.57
CA ARG A 569 -8.31 3.14 40.25
C ARG A 569 -7.49 4.00 39.29
N LEU A 570 -7.71 3.83 37.99
CA LEU A 570 -7.04 4.54 36.93
C LEU A 570 -7.88 5.70 36.38
N ASP A 571 -8.97 6.08 37.07
CA ASP A 571 -9.86 7.17 36.65
C ASP A 571 -10.46 7.00 35.23
N PRO A 572 -11.05 5.83 34.89
CA PRO A 572 -11.67 5.62 33.58
C PRO A 572 -13.04 6.28 33.51
N ASP A 573 -13.49 6.60 32.30
CA ASP A 573 -14.90 6.90 32.01
C ASP A 573 -15.60 5.66 31.43
N VAL A 574 -14.88 4.91 30.58
CA VAL A 574 -15.39 3.73 29.89
C VAL A 574 -14.45 2.56 30.10
N ILE A 575 -15.02 1.41 30.47
CA ILE A 575 -14.30 0.15 30.63
C ILE A 575 -14.88 -0.88 29.65
N LEU A 576 -14.02 -1.49 28.83
CA LEU A 576 -14.39 -2.66 28.04
C LEU A 576 -13.76 -3.92 28.64
N VAL A 577 -14.59 -4.93 28.86
CA VAL A 577 -14.17 -6.30 29.18
C VAL A 577 -14.47 -7.17 27.98
N GLY A 578 -13.47 -7.86 27.44
CA GLY A 578 -13.62 -8.69 26.24
C GLY A 578 -14.83 -9.61 26.32
N GLU A 579 -15.03 -10.29 27.46
CA GLU A 579 -16.22 -11.08 27.73
C GLU A 579 -16.43 -11.37 29.22
N ILE A 580 -17.69 -11.63 29.59
CA ILE A 580 -18.07 -12.11 30.92
C ILE A 580 -18.30 -13.62 30.86
N ARG A 581 -17.34 -14.40 31.37
CA ARG A 581 -17.41 -15.88 31.42
C ARG A 581 -17.82 -16.43 32.78
N ASP A 582 -17.49 -15.73 33.85
CA ASP A 582 -17.60 -16.20 35.23
C ASP A 582 -18.27 -15.17 36.15
N GLN A 583 -18.61 -15.63 37.36
CA GLN A 583 -19.28 -14.84 38.39
C GLN A 583 -18.42 -13.65 38.83
N GLU A 584 -17.11 -13.84 38.95
CA GLU A 584 -16.22 -12.82 39.50
C GLU A 584 -16.15 -11.61 38.57
N THR A 585 -15.94 -11.85 37.27
CA THR A 585 -15.92 -10.83 36.22
C THR A 585 -17.28 -10.13 36.12
N ALA A 586 -18.38 -10.88 36.20
CA ALA A 586 -19.73 -10.32 36.18
C ALA A 586 -19.98 -9.36 37.37
N LEU A 587 -19.53 -9.73 38.57
CA LEU A 587 -19.69 -8.90 39.76
C LEU A 587 -18.84 -7.62 39.68
N GLU A 588 -17.61 -7.70 39.17
CA GLU A 588 -16.81 -6.49 38.97
C GLU A 588 -17.42 -5.58 37.89
N ALA A 589 -18.04 -6.12 36.84
CA ALA A 589 -18.68 -5.32 35.78
C ALA A 589 -19.85 -4.50 36.32
N ILE A 590 -20.68 -5.15 37.15
CA ILE A 590 -21.79 -4.51 37.83
C ILE A 590 -21.28 -3.45 38.83
N ARG A 591 -20.21 -3.73 39.58
CA ARG A 591 -19.63 -2.74 40.51
C ARG A 591 -19.05 -1.53 39.80
N ALA A 592 -18.33 -1.73 38.70
CA ALA A 592 -17.80 -0.63 37.90
C ALA A 592 -18.94 0.25 37.34
N SER A 593 -20.01 -0.38 36.86
CA SER A 593 -21.23 0.34 36.46
C SER A 593 -21.82 1.18 37.61
N GLN A 594 -21.95 0.58 38.81
CA GLN A 594 -22.47 1.26 40.00
C GLN A 594 -21.65 2.46 40.45
N THR A 595 -20.34 2.43 40.18
CA THR A 595 -19.41 3.49 40.58
C THR A 595 -19.26 4.58 39.53
N GLY A 596 -20.12 4.63 38.52
CA GLY A 596 -20.17 5.74 37.58
C GLY A 596 -19.41 5.51 36.27
N HIS A 597 -19.27 4.26 35.83
CA HIS A 597 -18.55 3.93 34.60
C HIS A 597 -19.49 3.31 33.57
N VAL A 598 -19.26 3.59 32.28
CA VAL A 598 -19.88 2.81 31.20
C VAL A 598 -19.05 1.54 31.03
N VAL A 599 -19.70 0.38 31.18
CA VAL A 599 -19.07 -0.92 31.04
C VAL A 599 -19.59 -1.59 29.77
N LEU A 600 -18.70 -1.87 28.83
CA LEU A 600 -18.99 -2.59 27.60
C LEU A 600 -18.46 -4.01 27.70
N SER A 601 -19.28 -5.01 27.37
CA SER A 601 -18.77 -6.39 27.32
C SER A 601 -19.54 -7.27 26.35
N THR A 602 -18.99 -8.47 26.11
CA THR A 602 -19.70 -9.54 25.43
C THR A 602 -20.12 -10.63 26.39
N LEU A 603 -21.19 -11.34 26.01
CA LEU A 603 -21.63 -12.53 26.70
C LEU A 603 -22.15 -13.55 25.68
N HIS A 604 -21.78 -14.81 25.85
CA HIS A 604 -22.23 -15.88 24.95
C HIS A 604 -23.67 -16.27 25.29
N SER A 605 -24.59 -15.68 24.53
CA SER A 605 -26.03 -15.95 24.54
C SER A 605 -26.56 -15.89 23.10
N ASN A 606 -27.63 -16.63 22.81
CA ASN A 606 -28.25 -16.65 21.49
C ASN A 606 -29.15 -15.44 21.24
N ASP A 607 -29.72 -14.88 22.31
CA ASP A 607 -30.59 -13.72 22.24
C ASP A 607 -30.46 -12.82 23.49
N ALA A 608 -31.21 -11.72 23.48
CA ALA A 608 -31.17 -10.69 24.51
C ALA A 608 -31.80 -11.11 25.84
N VAL A 609 -32.77 -12.03 25.82
CA VAL A 609 -33.49 -12.49 27.02
C VAL A 609 -32.65 -13.55 27.75
N ASP A 610 -32.08 -14.49 27.01
CA ASP A 610 -31.16 -15.51 27.53
C ASP A 610 -29.92 -14.88 28.17
N ALA A 611 -29.51 -13.69 27.72
CA ALA A 611 -28.41 -12.95 28.33
C ALA A 611 -28.72 -12.54 29.78
N LEU A 612 -29.97 -12.15 30.08
CA LEU A 612 -30.42 -11.84 31.44
C LEU A 612 -30.36 -13.07 32.33
N GLN A 613 -30.86 -14.20 31.83
CA GLN A 613 -30.80 -15.48 32.52
C GLN A 613 -29.35 -15.87 32.80
N ARG A 614 -28.45 -15.69 31.83
CA ARG A 614 -27.02 -16.01 31.99
C ARG A 614 -26.36 -15.17 33.09
N ILE A 615 -26.61 -13.87 33.14
CA ILE A 615 -26.08 -13.01 34.22
C ILE A 615 -26.62 -13.44 35.58
N TYR A 616 -27.91 -13.79 35.65
CA TYR A 616 -28.52 -14.31 36.87
C TYR A 616 -27.90 -15.65 37.31
N ASP A 617 -27.60 -16.55 36.37
CA ASP A 617 -26.96 -17.84 36.63
C ASP A 617 -25.51 -17.67 37.13
N LEU A 618 -24.83 -16.61 36.70
CA LEU A 618 -23.55 -16.13 37.26
C LEU A 618 -23.69 -15.51 38.65
N LYS A 619 -24.85 -15.66 39.31
CA LYS A 619 -25.13 -15.24 40.69
C LYS A 619 -25.04 -13.73 40.92
N VAL A 620 -25.27 -12.93 39.89
CA VAL A 620 -25.48 -11.49 40.06
C VAL A 620 -26.89 -11.27 40.64
N HIS A 621 -26.98 -10.41 41.65
CA HIS A 621 -28.25 -10.13 42.32
C HIS A 621 -29.24 -9.43 41.37
N PRO A 622 -30.52 -9.85 41.30
CA PRO A 622 -31.52 -9.28 40.38
C PRO A 622 -31.65 -7.76 40.45
N ASN A 623 -31.63 -7.18 41.67
CA ASN A 623 -31.69 -5.72 41.82
C ASN A 623 -30.49 -5.02 41.18
N SER A 624 -29.29 -5.62 41.21
CA SER A 624 -28.12 -5.04 40.54
C SER A 624 -28.25 -5.14 39.02
N ILE A 625 -28.79 -6.24 38.50
CA ILE A 625 -29.08 -6.37 37.06
C ILE A 625 -30.07 -5.28 36.64
N ALA A 626 -31.17 -5.12 37.39
CA ALA A 626 -32.22 -4.16 37.08
C ALA A 626 -31.75 -2.69 37.12
N SER A 627 -30.81 -2.36 38.02
CA SER A 627 -30.28 -1.00 38.15
C SER A 627 -29.17 -0.69 37.15
N GLU A 628 -28.31 -1.66 36.83
CA GLU A 628 -27.07 -1.41 36.08
C GLU A 628 -27.13 -1.81 34.60
N LEU A 629 -27.92 -2.82 34.23
CA LEU A 629 -27.96 -3.29 32.85
C LEU A 629 -28.81 -2.35 32.00
N MET A 630 -28.13 -1.56 31.16
CA MET A 630 -28.77 -0.58 30.29
C MET A 630 -29.36 -1.19 29.04
N ALA A 631 -28.62 -2.11 28.41
CA ALA A 631 -29.00 -2.68 27.13
C ALA A 631 -28.32 -4.02 26.88
N VAL A 632 -29.03 -4.88 26.15
CA VAL A 632 -28.48 -6.09 25.54
C VAL A 632 -28.72 -6.00 24.03
N ILE A 633 -27.64 -6.05 23.26
CA ILE A 633 -27.63 -5.99 21.81
C ILE A 633 -27.36 -7.41 21.29
N ALA A 634 -28.40 -8.11 20.86
CA ALA A 634 -28.27 -9.43 20.24
C ALA A 634 -27.92 -9.27 18.75
N GLN A 635 -26.82 -9.90 18.33
CA GLN A 635 -26.27 -9.72 16.98
C GLN A 635 -26.04 -11.05 16.27
N LYS A 636 -26.28 -11.03 14.95
CA LYS A 636 -25.93 -12.08 13.99
C LYS A 636 -25.46 -11.42 12.70
N LEU A 637 -24.60 -12.10 11.95
CA LEU A 637 -24.20 -11.68 10.60
C LEU A 637 -24.97 -12.47 9.55
N ALA A 638 -25.49 -11.78 8.56
CA ALA A 638 -26.09 -12.36 7.37
C ALA A 638 -25.21 -12.05 6.15
N LYS A 639 -25.12 -13.01 5.22
CA LYS A 639 -24.42 -12.80 3.95
C LYS A 639 -25.15 -11.72 3.14
N ARG A 640 -24.40 -10.78 2.55
CA ARG A 640 -24.96 -9.80 1.61
C ARG A 640 -25.13 -10.45 0.25
N ILE A 641 -26.21 -10.12 -0.45
CA ILE A 641 -26.44 -10.56 -1.83
C ILE A 641 -25.50 -9.78 -2.75
N CYS A 642 -24.78 -10.47 -3.63
CA CYS A 642 -23.93 -9.84 -4.65
C CYS A 642 -24.77 -8.91 -5.54
N PRO A 643 -24.40 -7.63 -5.70
CA PRO A 643 -25.19 -6.68 -6.48
C PRO A 643 -25.29 -7.03 -7.97
N ASP A 644 -24.29 -7.72 -8.53
CA ASP A 644 -24.22 -8.02 -9.96
C ASP A 644 -25.08 -9.21 -10.38
N CYS A 645 -25.27 -10.19 -9.49
CA CYS A 645 -26.12 -11.37 -9.74
C CYS A 645 -27.45 -11.37 -8.97
N LYS A 646 -27.80 -10.24 -8.35
CA LYS A 646 -29.03 -10.07 -7.57
C LYS A 646 -30.26 -10.18 -8.48
N THR A 647 -31.23 -11.02 -8.10
CA THR A 647 -32.52 -11.14 -8.78
C THR A 647 -33.68 -11.22 -7.81
N GLU A 648 -34.86 -10.81 -8.27
CA GLU A 648 -36.10 -10.99 -7.50
C GLU A 648 -36.35 -12.48 -7.23
N ALA A 649 -36.87 -12.77 -6.04
CA ALA A 649 -37.17 -14.11 -5.57
C ALA A 649 -38.58 -14.17 -4.99
N GLU A 650 -39.22 -15.33 -5.08
CA GLU A 650 -40.46 -15.58 -4.35
C GLU A 650 -40.13 -15.86 -2.87
N PRO A 651 -40.64 -15.04 -1.93
CA PRO A 651 -40.46 -15.26 -0.50
C PRO A 651 -41.24 -16.47 0.00
N ASP A 652 -40.76 -17.12 1.07
CA ASP A 652 -41.48 -18.21 1.73
C ASP A 652 -42.80 -17.67 2.34
N PRO A 653 -43.97 -18.22 1.96
CA PRO A 653 -45.26 -17.72 2.44
C PRO A 653 -45.41 -17.85 3.96
N VAL A 654 -44.79 -18.85 4.59
CA VAL A 654 -44.86 -19.04 6.05
C VAL A 654 -44.11 -17.92 6.77
N ILE A 655 -42.93 -17.55 6.27
CA ILE A 655 -42.13 -16.47 6.84
C ILE A 655 -42.83 -15.12 6.66
N LEU A 656 -43.50 -14.91 5.52
CA LEU A 656 -44.26 -13.68 5.28
C LEU A 656 -45.44 -13.52 6.23
N GLU A 657 -46.18 -14.59 6.49
CA GLU A 657 -47.30 -14.58 7.44
C GLU A 657 -46.81 -14.28 8.87
N GLU A 658 -45.64 -14.80 9.24
CA GLU A 658 -45.01 -14.52 10.53
C GLU A 658 -44.53 -13.06 10.66
N LEU A 659 -43.89 -12.51 9.62
CA LEU A 659 -43.34 -11.15 9.64
C LEU A 659 -44.38 -10.05 9.41
N PHE A 660 -45.42 -10.34 8.63
CA PHE A 660 -46.46 -9.40 8.21
C PHE A 660 -47.86 -9.97 8.48
N PRO A 661 -48.23 -10.19 9.75
CA PRO A 661 -49.52 -10.80 10.10
C PRO A 661 -50.74 -9.95 9.67
N GLU A 662 -50.56 -8.65 9.47
CA GLU A 662 -51.61 -7.72 9.00
C GLU A 662 -51.61 -7.52 7.48
N GLY A 663 -50.76 -8.25 6.74
CA GLY A 663 -50.63 -8.16 5.28
C GLY A 663 -49.30 -7.58 4.83
N ILE A 664 -48.82 -8.08 3.68
CA ILE A 664 -47.52 -7.73 3.10
C ILE A 664 -47.61 -6.30 2.51
N PRO A 665 -46.68 -5.39 2.85
CA PRO A 665 -46.63 -4.07 2.24
C PRO A 665 -46.42 -4.15 0.71
N ASP A 666 -47.11 -3.30 -0.06
CA ASP A 666 -46.95 -3.25 -1.52
C ASP A 666 -45.50 -2.98 -1.98
N SER A 667 -44.71 -2.33 -1.12
CA SER A 667 -43.29 -2.04 -1.34
C SER A 667 -42.35 -3.21 -1.02
N PHE A 668 -42.85 -4.32 -0.48
CA PHE A 668 -42.02 -5.47 -0.13
C PHE A 668 -41.43 -6.11 -1.39
N ARG A 669 -40.13 -6.35 -1.37
CA ARG A 669 -39.40 -7.04 -2.45
C ARG A 669 -38.43 -8.03 -1.82
N CYS A 670 -38.40 -9.25 -2.33
CA CYS A 670 -37.47 -10.29 -1.91
C CYS A 670 -36.46 -10.55 -3.04
N TYR A 671 -35.22 -10.84 -2.68
CA TYR A 671 -34.14 -11.06 -3.64
C TYR A 671 -33.28 -12.26 -3.25
N THR A 672 -32.68 -12.89 -4.25
CA THR A 672 -31.65 -13.93 -4.11
C THR A 672 -30.47 -13.65 -5.04
N GLY A 673 -29.31 -14.25 -4.77
CA GLY A 673 -28.16 -14.19 -5.67
C GLY A 673 -28.10 -15.43 -6.56
N ARG A 674 -28.01 -15.26 -7.88
CA ARG A 674 -27.86 -16.40 -8.81
C ARG A 674 -26.46 -17.02 -8.80
N GLY A 675 -25.47 -16.30 -8.27
CA GLY A 675 -24.05 -16.65 -8.38
C GLY A 675 -23.45 -16.08 -9.67
N CYS A 676 -22.30 -15.43 -9.56
CA CYS A 676 -21.47 -14.97 -10.66
C CYS A 676 -19.99 -15.12 -10.27
N GLU A 677 -19.11 -15.03 -11.28
CA GLU A 677 -17.66 -14.92 -11.05
C GLU A 677 -17.28 -13.62 -10.34
#